data_AF-A0A6N3DIV5-F1
#
_entry.id   AF-A0A6N3DIV5-F1
#
_cell.length_a   1.000
_cell.length_b   1.000
_cell.length_c   1.000
_cell.angle_alpha   90.00
_cell.angle_beta   90.00
_cell.angle_gamma   90.00
#
_symmetry.space_group_name_H-M   'P 1'
#
loop_
_entity.id
_entity.type
_entity.pdbx_description
1 polymer ?
#
loop_
_entity_poly.entity_id
_entity_poly.type
_entity_poly.pdbx_seq_one_letter_code
_entity_poly.pdbx_strand_id
1 'polypeptide(L)'
;MIRKVNAAVIAALILTGASTFTLTSATTVESHTDGKSIGLNLWGENKHFTDDLTVNVSGLGVNGKKYHNNVTGIYALDGTQVAIDKNVTVKITNPAPAESGEKRRPDLAHYYMSGIYAGYGGLTSDGNNDDTRVTVKGNANIDVVGVGLQANKDGYIRVLGGADIKTYPLDTSDTYSALSEEGFVYVNTGMDGLEPGTNDVKMYGNVGFLDKNYGIEKNPHNHGSEISLGLTTPNSKLVGGVLNEFDESNNNPYHGGLRLYLQNGATWRNEWLGAERVYPTQGRPDNANYLYTGSRVEHFIGGKDAASKGIIQAVDARPITINNYAGHTAIDYEKGAPASAQGKGQVVINHAEKGSSVTMHSSSEALKGYANINNPRGTLHQLANKLTYTNFNKGERNLGVNVQVDGGLISPTYSTNLGTESFAIDGKASVTDQAVITTRESELVSGAKSALAASMIQMKADTNDLQRRLGDVRLNSDKHGVWGKYIGGKSKITDDAYVNQTYNMAQVGYDTLRGDWTVGGALLYGTSNNDYALGSGSGKTAGLAVYGAKQFKDGRYVDVIGKVNRLKNDFTVHNTLGTTLSGDYRNTGASLSVEYGKRIKKNNGFYIDPNAELTFSRLSGESFDARTNTGSTVHIDSDAVNSVIGRIGVGIGKESKNSNVFLKAALAHEFSGKMNATYSMAGEPTTGSEVNLKDTWLDLELGGSWSVRPNTYVYGTFTKNFGATVDNSYRIDAGIRHNF
;
A
#
# COMPACT_ATOMS: atom_id res chain seq x y z
N MET A 1 49.28 34.50 8.65
CA MET A 1 49.89 34.49 9.99
C MET A 1 48.84 34.97 10.99
N ILE A 2 48.52 34.15 12.02
CA ILE A 2 48.07 34.53 13.39
C ILE A 2 46.72 35.32 13.48
N ARG A 3 45.67 34.97 14.22
CA ARG A 3 45.29 33.92 15.20
C ARG A 3 43.74 33.96 15.34
N LYS A 4 43.13 32.83 15.71
CA LYS A 4 41.73 32.70 16.19
C LYS A 4 41.52 33.39 17.55
N VAL A 5 40.32 33.93 17.82
CA VAL A 5 39.61 33.82 19.13
C VAL A 5 38.09 33.80 18.89
N ASN A 6 37.41 33.00 19.71
CA ASN A 6 35.98 32.65 19.76
C ASN A 6 35.04 33.80 20.21
N ALA A 7 33.75 33.67 19.88
CA ALA A 7 32.63 33.53 20.84
C ALA A 7 31.31 34.12 20.29
N ALA A 8 30.23 33.36 20.42
CA ALA A 8 28.87 33.73 20.09
C ALA A 8 28.26 34.68 21.13
N VAL A 9 27.43 35.64 20.69
CA VAL A 9 26.35 36.23 21.51
C VAL A 9 25.16 36.58 20.60
N ILE A 10 24.00 36.06 21.00
CA ILE A 10 22.66 36.32 20.48
C ILE A 10 22.23 37.73 20.90
N ALA A 11 21.70 38.54 19.97
CA ALA A 11 20.86 39.69 20.30
C ALA A 11 19.88 40.03 19.18
N ALA A 12 18.61 39.78 19.50
CA ALA A 12 17.35 40.32 19.00
C ALA A 12 17.38 41.43 17.91
N LEU A 13 16.65 41.17 16.83
CA LEU A 13 15.96 42.20 16.06
C LEU A 13 14.45 41.88 16.10
N ILE A 14 13.74 42.51 17.04
CA ILE A 14 12.28 42.60 17.02
C ILE A 14 11.94 43.66 15.98
N LEU A 15 11.55 43.21 14.79
CA LEU A 15 10.84 44.03 13.82
C LEU A 15 9.37 43.60 13.83
N THR A 16 8.55 44.60 14.09
CA THR A 16 7.09 44.59 14.13
C THR A 16 6.48 43.96 12.87
N GLY A 17 6.10 42.70 12.97
CA GLY A 17 5.05 42.10 12.15
C GLY A 17 3.90 41.77 13.07
N ALA A 18 2.93 42.66 13.18
CA ALA A 18 1.63 42.31 13.75
C ALA A 18 0.98 41.30 12.79
N SER A 19 1.29 40.03 12.97
CA SER A 19 0.45 38.95 12.48
C SER A 19 -0.87 39.13 13.20
N THR A 20 -1.92 39.46 12.47
CA THR A 20 -3.28 39.21 12.92
C THR A 20 -3.36 37.71 13.18
N PHE A 21 -3.14 37.29 14.43
CA PHE A 21 -3.67 36.02 14.89
C PHE A 21 -5.18 36.18 14.75
N THR A 22 -5.74 35.65 13.68
CA THR A 22 -7.13 35.23 13.71
C THR A 22 -7.18 34.19 14.83
N LEU A 23 -7.57 34.61 16.02
CA LEU A 23 -8.07 33.69 17.03
C LEU A 23 -9.14 32.89 16.30
N THR A 24 -8.88 31.60 16.07
CA THR A 24 -9.93 30.65 15.75
C THR A 24 -10.87 30.70 16.94
N SER A 25 -11.97 31.44 16.79
CA SER A 25 -13.11 31.35 17.69
C SER A 25 -13.49 29.87 17.69
N ALA A 26 -13.44 29.25 18.86
CA ALA A 26 -13.85 27.88 19.08
C ALA A 26 -14.76 27.91 20.29
N THR A 27 -15.96 27.36 20.16
CA THR A 27 -16.89 27.25 21.28
C THR A 27 -16.49 26.04 22.11
N THR A 28 -16.23 26.23 23.40
CA THR A 28 -15.88 25.14 24.32
C THR A 28 -16.96 25.02 25.38
N VAL A 29 -17.44 23.79 25.59
CA VAL A 29 -18.43 23.41 26.61
C VAL A 29 -17.78 22.41 27.55
N GLU A 30 -17.76 22.72 28.84
CA GLU A 30 -17.16 21.89 29.89
C GLU A 30 -18.23 21.47 30.90
N SER A 31 -18.26 20.20 31.30
CA SER A 31 -19.20 19.69 32.32
C SER A 31 -18.56 18.57 33.14
N HIS A 32 -18.27 18.84 34.41
CA HIS A 32 -17.53 17.91 35.28
C HIS A 32 -18.25 17.73 36.61
N THR A 33 -18.70 16.50 36.88
CA THR A 33 -19.42 16.15 38.12
C THR A 33 -19.02 14.78 38.66
N ASP A 34 -19.33 14.49 39.93
CA ASP A 34 -19.15 13.16 40.55
C ASP A 34 -20.37 12.23 40.34
N GLY A 35 -21.09 12.41 39.22
CA GLY A 35 -22.34 11.70 38.93
C GLY A 35 -22.85 11.98 37.53
N LYS A 36 -24.14 12.35 37.41
CA LYS A 36 -24.73 12.78 36.13
C LYS A 36 -24.01 14.02 35.60
N SER A 37 -23.54 13.97 34.36
CA SER A 37 -22.85 15.07 33.69
C SER A 37 -23.27 15.15 32.23
N ILE A 38 -23.75 16.31 31.79
CA ILE A 38 -24.15 16.52 30.39
C ILE A 38 -23.49 17.82 29.91
N GLY A 39 -22.85 17.78 28.74
CA GLY A 39 -22.23 18.96 28.13
C GLY A 39 -23.28 19.92 27.58
N LEU A 40 -23.86 19.59 26.43
CA LEU A 40 -25.01 20.29 25.86
C LEU A 40 -26.28 19.49 26.16
N ASN A 41 -27.22 20.08 26.89
CA ASN A 41 -28.52 19.48 27.21
C ASN A 41 -29.62 20.32 26.57
N LEU A 42 -30.18 19.86 25.44
CA LEU A 42 -31.02 20.65 24.53
C LEU A 42 -32.39 19.98 24.31
N TRP A 43 -33.46 20.76 24.45
CA TRP A 43 -34.86 20.28 24.44
C TRP A 43 -35.72 21.22 23.59
N GLY A 44 -36.12 20.79 22.37
CA GLY A 44 -36.86 21.62 21.42
C GLY A 44 -36.14 22.90 20.97
N GLU A 45 -34.81 22.92 21.00
CA GLU A 45 -34.01 24.13 20.74
C GLU A 45 -33.41 24.17 19.32
N ASN A 46 -33.23 25.37 18.78
CA ASN A 46 -32.43 25.59 17.57
C ASN A 46 -31.06 26.19 17.95
N LYS A 47 -29.98 25.45 17.72
CA LYS A 47 -28.58 25.88 17.96
C LYS A 47 -27.78 25.85 16.67
N HIS A 48 -27.05 26.93 16.41
CA HIS A 48 -26.15 27.04 15.28
C HIS A 48 -24.77 27.50 15.76
N PHE A 49 -23.76 26.66 15.55
CA PHE A 49 -22.36 26.94 15.83
C PHE A 49 -21.64 27.19 14.50
N THR A 50 -21.19 28.43 14.27
CA THR A 50 -20.46 28.84 13.06
C THR A 50 -18.96 28.51 13.11
N ASP A 51 -18.48 28.09 14.27
CA ASP A 51 -17.09 27.84 14.60
C ASP A 51 -16.87 26.40 15.08
N ASP A 52 -15.61 26.01 15.33
CA ASP A 52 -15.32 24.69 15.91
C ASP A 52 -16.00 24.55 17.28
N LEU A 53 -16.58 23.38 17.55
CA LEU A 53 -17.24 23.07 18.83
C LEU A 53 -16.45 21.99 19.57
N THR A 54 -16.03 22.27 20.79
CA THR A 54 -15.43 21.29 21.71
C THR A 54 -16.36 21.06 22.88
N VAL A 55 -16.70 19.80 23.18
CA VAL A 55 -17.53 19.39 24.31
C VAL A 55 -16.75 18.38 25.14
N ASN A 56 -16.38 18.79 26.35
CA ASN A 56 -15.58 17.99 27.28
C ASN A 56 -16.44 17.69 28.51
N VAL A 57 -16.62 16.41 28.81
CA VAL A 57 -17.50 15.95 29.89
C VAL A 57 -16.76 14.93 30.76
N SER A 58 -16.89 15.07 32.07
CA SER A 58 -16.55 14.00 33.01
C SER A 58 -17.67 13.76 34.02
N GLY A 59 -17.94 12.49 34.30
CA GLY A 59 -19.01 12.05 35.18
C GLY A 59 -18.81 10.61 35.66
N LEU A 60 -19.72 10.12 36.49
CA LEU A 60 -19.75 8.74 36.95
C LEU A 60 -21.11 8.11 36.61
N GLY A 61 -21.12 7.17 35.68
CA GLY A 61 -22.28 6.33 35.37
C GLY A 61 -22.78 5.54 36.59
N VAL A 62 -21.85 5.03 37.40
CA VAL A 62 -22.12 4.39 38.70
C VAL A 62 -21.42 5.18 39.80
N ASN A 63 -22.18 5.58 40.83
CA ASN A 63 -21.65 6.40 41.94
C ASN A 63 -22.03 5.85 43.33
N GLY A 64 -22.16 4.54 43.46
CA GLY A 64 -22.46 3.82 44.71
C GLY A 64 -23.91 3.94 45.21
N LYS A 65 -24.69 4.93 44.74
CA LYS A 65 -26.12 5.09 45.04
C LYS A 65 -27.02 4.68 43.87
N LYS A 66 -26.55 4.91 42.64
CA LYS A 66 -27.23 4.54 41.41
C LYS A 66 -26.33 3.66 40.55
N TYR A 67 -26.97 2.79 39.77
CA TYR A 67 -26.33 1.92 38.78
C TYR A 67 -26.33 2.55 37.37
N HIS A 68 -26.87 3.77 37.26
CA HIS A 68 -27.02 4.53 36.03
C HIS A 68 -27.06 6.03 36.34
N ASN A 69 -26.24 6.80 35.64
CA ASN A 69 -26.27 8.26 35.56
C ASN A 69 -25.90 8.62 34.14
N ASN A 70 -26.60 9.63 33.60
CA ASN A 70 -26.31 10.09 32.25
C ASN A 70 -24.98 10.87 32.23
N VAL A 71 -24.00 10.37 31.48
CA VAL A 71 -22.71 11.01 31.20
C VAL A 71 -22.59 11.19 29.69
N THR A 72 -23.05 12.33 29.18
CA THR A 72 -23.24 12.55 27.73
C THR A 72 -22.67 13.87 27.25
N GLY A 73 -22.10 13.89 26.04
CA GLY A 73 -21.55 15.07 25.40
C GLY A 73 -22.65 16.02 24.92
N ILE A 74 -23.24 15.72 23.76
CA ILE A 74 -24.36 16.46 23.19
C ILE A 74 -25.62 15.61 23.34
N TYR A 75 -26.59 16.11 24.09
CA TYR A 75 -27.87 15.48 24.35
C TYR A 75 -28.98 16.34 23.76
N ALA A 76 -29.44 15.99 22.55
CA ALA A 76 -30.50 16.68 21.83
C ALA A 76 -31.79 15.86 21.85
N LEU A 77 -32.90 16.49 22.24
CA LEU A 77 -34.22 15.88 22.39
C LEU A 77 -35.33 16.73 21.75
N ASP A 78 -36.50 16.13 21.58
CA ASP A 78 -37.79 16.81 21.36
C ASP A 78 -37.80 17.81 20.19
N GLY A 79 -37.28 17.39 19.03
CA GLY A 79 -37.24 18.23 17.82
C GLY A 79 -36.13 19.27 17.79
N THR A 80 -35.14 19.16 18.68
CA THR A 80 -33.95 20.03 18.68
C THR A 80 -33.22 19.99 17.33
N GLN A 81 -32.83 21.16 16.82
CA GLN A 81 -31.99 21.32 15.63
C GLN A 81 -30.61 21.87 16.02
N VAL A 82 -29.55 21.08 15.85
CA VAL A 82 -28.16 21.50 16.05
C VAL A 82 -27.42 21.50 14.71
N ALA A 83 -26.93 22.67 14.31
CA ALA A 83 -26.06 22.84 13.13
C ALA A 83 -24.66 23.28 13.57
N ILE A 84 -23.63 22.57 13.12
CA ILE A 84 -22.22 22.87 13.37
C ILE A 84 -21.53 23.02 12.01
N ASP A 85 -21.08 24.24 11.69
CA ASP A 85 -20.52 24.55 10.37
C ASP A 85 -19.08 24.07 10.18
N LYS A 86 -18.33 23.91 11.28
CA LYS A 86 -16.94 23.44 11.26
C LYS A 86 -16.80 22.10 11.99
N ASN A 87 -15.71 21.88 12.71
CA ASN A 87 -15.39 20.60 13.33
C ASN A 87 -16.06 20.48 14.71
N VAL A 88 -16.36 19.24 15.11
CA VAL A 88 -16.78 18.93 16.47
C VAL A 88 -15.75 18.01 17.13
N THR A 89 -15.39 18.32 18.37
CA THR A 89 -14.62 17.43 19.25
C THR A 89 -15.45 17.11 20.49
N VAL A 90 -15.67 15.83 20.78
CA VAL A 90 -16.37 15.38 21.99
C VAL A 90 -15.46 14.44 22.77
N LYS A 91 -15.18 14.77 24.02
CA LYS A 91 -14.41 13.92 24.93
C LYS A 91 -15.22 13.62 26.18
N ILE A 92 -15.39 12.33 26.48
CA ILE A 92 -16.12 11.89 27.67
C ILE A 92 -15.25 11.00 28.53
N THR A 93 -14.97 11.45 29.75
CA THR A 93 -14.30 10.65 30.78
C THR A 93 -15.34 10.08 31.74
N ASN A 94 -15.53 8.77 31.71
CA ASN A 94 -16.46 8.06 32.59
C ASN A 94 -15.76 6.85 33.23
N PRO A 95 -15.05 7.02 34.36
CA PRO A 95 -14.23 5.96 34.96
C PRO A 95 -15.07 4.87 35.66
N ALA A 96 -16.36 5.09 35.86
CA ALA A 96 -17.31 4.10 36.34
C ALA A 96 -18.56 4.11 35.43
N PRO A 97 -18.49 3.48 34.24
CA PRO A 97 -19.56 3.50 33.24
C PRO A 97 -20.88 2.95 33.76
N ALA A 98 -21.98 3.31 33.09
CA ALA A 98 -23.28 2.76 33.45
C ALA A 98 -23.30 1.24 33.21
N GLU A 99 -23.72 0.48 34.23
CA GLU A 99 -23.87 -0.98 34.18
C GLU A 99 -25.31 -1.40 33.85
N SER A 100 -26.25 -0.47 33.96
CA SER A 100 -27.67 -0.78 33.83
C SER A 100 -28.49 0.46 33.49
N GLY A 101 -29.77 0.28 33.23
CA GLY A 101 -30.76 1.36 33.27
C GLY A 101 -31.58 1.36 34.55
N GLU A 102 -32.68 2.11 34.52
CA GLU A 102 -33.63 2.16 35.62
C GLU A 102 -34.24 0.77 35.89
N LYS A 103 -34.39 0.41 37.17
CA LYS A 103 -34.83 -0.92 37.65
C LYS A 103 -33.85 -2.07 37.36
N ARG A 104 -32.55 -1.79 37.23
CA ARG A 104 -31.48 -2.78 36.97
C ARG A 104 -31.73 -3.59 35.68
N ARG A 105 -31.90 -2.86 34.57
CA ARG A 105 -32.01 -3.40 33.21
C ARG A 105 -30.69 -3.23 32.44
N PRO A 106 -29.80 -4.24 32.38
CA PRO A 106 -28.47 -4.08 31.77
C PRO A 106 -28.52 -3.76 30.26
N ASP A 107 -29.57 -4.22 29.57
CA ASP A 107 -29.90 -3.93 28.17
C ASP A 107 -30.15 -2.45 27.84
N LEU A 108 -30.24 -1.58 28.86
CA LEU A 108 -30.48 -0.15 28.72
C LEU A 108 -29.29 0.71 29.18
N ALA A 109 -28.15 0.10 29.53
CA ALA A 109 -26.99 0.82 30.05
C ALA A 109 -26.45 1.86 29.05
N HIS A 110 -26.42 1.51 27.76
CA HIS A 110 -25.89 2.33 26.67
C HIS A 110 -26.56 3.71 26.54
N TYR A 111 -27.84 3.83 26.93
CA TYR A 111 -28.59 5.09 26.92
C TYR A 111 -28.04 6.20 27.82
N TYR A 112 -27.19 5.84 28.78
CA TYR A 112 -26.68 6.77 29.78
C TYR A 112 -25.27 7.25 29.47
N MET A 113 -24.73 6.93 28.29
CA MET A 113 -23.34 7.19 27.96
C MET A 113 -23.15 7.43 26.47
N SER A 114 -23.48 8.63 25.97
CA SER A 114 -23.40 8.94 24.55
C SER A 114 -22.45 10.12 24.27
N GLY A 115 -21.70 10.07 23.17
CA GLY A 115 -20.96 11.21 22.63
C GLY A 115 -21.92 12.26 22.10
N ILE A 116 -22.66 11.89 21.05
CA ILE A 116 -23.76 12.67 20.50
C ILE A 116 -25.00 11.80 20.50
N TYR A 117 -26.06 12.30 21.13
CA TYR A 117 -27.37 11.67 21.19
C TYR A 117 -28.41 12.58 20.53
N ALA A 118 -29.23 12.00 19.66
CA ALA A 118 -30.42 12.62 19.09
C ALA A 118 -31.59 11.66 19.19
N GLY A 119 -32.73 12.10 19.73
CA GLY A 119 -33.92 11.24 19.84
C GLY A 119 -35.16 12.01 20.26
N TYR A 120 -36.23 11.27 20.52
CA TYR A 120 -37.53 11.81 20.93
C TYR A 120 -38.12 12.82 19.92
N GLY A 121 -37.82 12.63 18.63
CA GLY A 121 -38.56 13.32 17.57
C GLY A 121 -39.94 12.71 17.36
N GLY A 122 -40.76 13.36 16.53
CA GLY A 122 -42.07 12.86 16.17
C GLY A 122 -43.04 12.77 17.35
N LEU A 123 -43.99 11.83 17.29
CA LEU A 123 -45.02 11.66 18.32
C LEU A 123 -44.48 10.87 19.53
N THR A 124 -44.32 11.54 20.66
CA THR A 124 -43.87 11.01 21.96
C THR A 124 -44.93 11.25 23.05
N SER A 125 -44.72 10.75 24.27
CA SER A 125 -45.68 10.96 25.38
C SER A 125 -45.84 12.42 25.83
N ASP A 126 -44.91 13.29 25.47
CA ASP A 126 -44.91 14.72 25.79
C ASP A 126 -45.44 15.61 24.64
N GLY A 127 -45.63 15.08 23.43
CA GLY A 127 -46.19 15.83 22.33
C GLY A 127 -45.88 15.26 20.95
N ASN A 128 -46.23 16.02 19.91
CA ASN A 128 -45.78 15.77 18.55
C ASN A 128 -44.68 16.77 18.21
N ASN A 129 -43.44 16.32 18.30
CA ASN A 129 -42.23 17.10 18.05
C ASN A 129 -41.81 16.96 16.57
N ASP A 130 -41.03 17.93 16.07
CA ASP A 130 -40.29 17.72 14.82
C ASP A 130 -39.21 16.64 15.02
N ASP A 131 -38.60 16.18 13.93
CA ASP A 131 -37.43 15.29 14.01
C ASP A 131 -36.26 15.96 14.74
N THR A 132 -35.59 15.25 15.65
CA THR A 132 -34.39 15.77 16.32
C THR A 132 -33.18 15.64 15.41
N ARG A 133 -32.45 16.72 15.11
CA ARG A 133 -31.33 16.71 14.16
C ARG A 133 -30.04 17.29 14.74
N VAL A 134 -28.94 16.59 14.57
CA VAL A 134 -27.57 17.10 14.77
C VAL A 134 -26.79 16.96 13.47
N THR A 135 -26.38 18.08 12.87
CA THR A 135 -25.63 18.11 11.61
C THR A 135 -24.29 18.80 11.80
N VAL A 136 -23.21 18.09 11.51
CA VAL A 136 -21.83 18.56 11.49
C VAL A 136 -21.36 18.63 10.04
N LYS A 137 -21.04 19.82 9.55
CA LYS A 137 -20.51 20.01 8.19
C LYS A 137 -19.03 19.66 8.08
N GLY A 138 -18.26 19.95 9.13
CA GLY A 138 -16.83 19.61 9.22
C GLY A 138 -16.59 18.20 9.76
N ASN A 139 -15.39 17.99 10.32
CA ASN A 139 -14.98 16.68 10.84
C ASN A 139 -15.47 16.46 12.28
N ALA A 140 -15.69 15.20 12.65
CA ALA A 140 -16.01 14.81 14.03
C ALA A 140 -14.85 14.03 14.66
N ASN A 141 -14.43 14.43 15.86
CA ASN A 141 -13.47 13.69 16.69
C ASN A 141 -14.13 13.35 18.02
N ILE A 142 -14.47 12.07 18.23
CA ILE A 142 -15.29 11.62 19.35
C ILE A 142 -14.53 10.53 20.10
N ASP A 143 -14.16 10.79 21.35
CA ASP A 143 -13.44 9.87 22.23
C ASP A 143 -14.24 9.70 23.52
N VAL A 144 -14.99 8.60 23.62
CA VAL A 144 -16.03 8.42 24.65
C VAL A 144 -16.06 7.01 25.21
N VAL A 145 -16.51 6.85 26.44
CA VAL A 145 -16.85 5.54 27.00
C VAL A 145 -18.36 5.37 26.87
N GLY A 146 -18.82 4.47 25.99
CA GLY A 146 -20.24 4.23 25.71
C GLY A 146 -20.58 4.18 24.22
N VAL A 147 -21.52 5.01 23.79
CA VAL A 147 -21.95 5.12 22.38
C VAL A 147 -21.38 6.38 21.75
N GLY A 148 -20.68 6.28 20.61
CA GLY A 148 -20.15 7.43 19.89
C GLY A 148 -21.25 8.34 19.36
N LEU A 149 -22.03 7.82 18.42
CA LEU A 149 -23.20 8.47 17.83
C LEU A 149 -24.44 7.62 18.09
N GLN A 150 -25.45 8.16 18.76
CA GLN A 150 -26.69 7.45 19.06
C GLN A 150 -27.88 8.22 18.51
N ALA A 151 -28.52 7.67 17.47
CA ALA A 151 -29.79 8.15 16.97
C ALA A 151 -30.91 7.22 17.45
N ASN A 152 -31.77 7.72 18.32
CA ASN A 152 -32.97 7.04 18.74
C ASN A 152 -34.15 7.49 17.86
N LYS A 153 -35.37 7.03 18.18
CA LYS A 153 -36.63 7.38 17.52
C LYS A 153 -36.66 8.80 16.93
N ASP A 154 -36.86 8.87 15.61
CA ASP A 154 -36.99 10.10 14.80
C ASP A 154 -35.79 11.06 14.98
N GLY A 155 -34.63 10.51 15.36
CA GLY A 155 -33.37 11.20 15.56
C GLY A 155 -32.45 11.08 14.35
N TYR A 156 -31.77 12.17 13.99
CA TYR A 156 -30.87 12.24 12.85
C TYR A 156 -29.53 12.83 13.24
N ILE A 157 -28.46 12.06 13.11
CA ILE A 157 -27.09 12.52 13.27
C ILE A 157 -26.40 12.45 11.91
N ARG A 158 -25.86 13.58 11.46
CA ARG A 158 -25.13 13.69 10.18
C ARG A 158 -23.77 14.31 10.41
N VAL A 159 -22.72 13.61 10.02
CA VAL A 159 -21.35 14.12 9.94
C VAL A 159 -20.96 14.09 8.46
N LEU A 160 -21.01 15.25 7.80
CA LEU A 160 -20.76 15.35 6.36
C LEU A 160 -19.25 15.32 6.03
N GLY A 161 -18.40 15.71 6.98
CA GLY A 161 -16.95 15.60 6.87
C GLY A 161 -16.42 14.21 7.26
N GLY A 162 -15.12 14.14 7.53
CA GLY A 162 -14.47 12.94 8.07
C GLY A 162 -14.77 12.72 9.54
N ALA A 163 -14.42 11.54 10.05
CA ALA A 163 -14.66 11.20 11.45
C ALA A 163 -13.55 10.35 12.06
N ASP A 164 -13.24 10.58 13.32
CA ASP A 164 -12.47 9.68 14.19
C ASP A 164 -13.30 9.42 15.44
N ILE A 165 -14.00 8.29 15.47
CA ILE A 165 -14.94 7.92 16.53
C ILE A 165 -14.40 6.68 17.23
N LYS A 166 -14.05 6.88 18.49
CA LYS A 166 -13.48 5.85 19.34
C LYS A 166 -14.36 5.67 20.57
N THR A 167 -14.85 4.44 20.73
CA THR A 167 -15.40 3.96 22.01
C THR A 167 -14.46 2.96 22.67
N TYR A 168 -14.72 2.64 23.94
CA TYR A 168 -13.95 1.68 24.72
C TYR A 168 -14.80 0.46 25.05
N PRO A 169 -14.35 -0.76 24.71
CA PRO A 169 -15.05 -1.99 25.08
C PRO A 169 -15.20 -2.08 26.60
N LEU A 170 -16.39 -2.48 27.05
CA LEU A 170 -16.69 -2.71 28.47
C LEU A 170 -17.05 -4.17 28.70
N ASP A 171 -16.72 -4.70 29.87
CA ASP A 171 -17.15 -6.05 30.28
C ASP A 171 -18.56 -6.07 30.89
N THR A 172 -19.13 -4.90 31.17
CA THR A 172 -20.39 -4.74 31.91
C THR A 172 -21.60 -4.44 31.04
N SER A 173 -21.40 -3.85 29.87
CA SER A 173 -22.46 -3.32 29.01
C SER A 173 -22.00 -3.19 27.57
N ASP A 174 -22.95 -3.22 26.64
CA ASP A 174 -22.71 -3.06 25.22
C ASP A 174 -22.31 -1.62 24.86
N THR A 175 -21.38 -1.50 23.91
CA THR A 175 -20.86 -0.22 23.43
C THR A 175 -20.82 -0.20 21.91
N TYR A 176 -21.03 0.98 21.33
CA TYR A 176 -21.14 1.15 19.89
C TYR A 176 -20.42 2.42 19.43
N SER A 177 -19.73 2.38 18.29
CA SER A 177 -19.27 3.62 17.65
C SER A 177 -20.44 4.37 17.02
N ALA A 178 -21.45 3.64 16.53
CA ALA A 178 -22.70 4.18 16.03
C ALA A 178 -23.87 3.24 16.37
N LEU A 179 -24.97 3.81 16.83
CA LEU A 179 -26.17 3.10 17.25
C LEU A 179 -27.41 3.78 16.68
N SER A 180 -28.30 2.99 16.09
CA SER A 180 -29.61 3.43 15.63
C SER A 180 -30.72 2.62 16.29
N GLU A 181 -31.75 3.31 16.77
CA GLU A 181 -32.96 2.72 17.37
C GLU A 181 -34.19 3.42 16.77
N GLU A 182 -34.51 3.10 15.50
CA GLU A 182 -35.44 3.84 14.64
C GLU A 182 -34.97 5.30 14.42
N GLY A 183 -33.68 5.47 14.16
CA GLY A 183 -33.07 6.75 13.81
C GLY A 183 -32.07 6.62 12.66
N PHE A 184 -31.36 7.71 12.37
CA PHE A 184 -30.45 7.81 11.23
C PHE A 184 -29.09 8.35 11.65
N VAL A 185 -28.01 7.63 11.34
CA VAL A 185 -26.62 8.09 11.54
C VAL A 185 -25.84 8.03 10.24
N TYR A 186 -25.50 9.19 9.68
CA TYR A 186 -24.77 9.30 8.42
C TYR A 186 -23.39 9.92 8.66
N VAL A 187 -22.34 9.21 8.25
CA VAL A 187 -20.95 9.63 8.45
C VAL A 187 -20.21 9.58 7.14
N ASN A 188 -19.65 10.73 6.73
CA ASN A 188 -19.00 10.94 5.44
C ASN A 188 -19.88 10.45 4.28
N THR A 189 -21.17 10.76 4.35
CA THR A 189 -22.16 10.49 3.32
C THR A 189 -23.08 11.69 3.17
N GLY A 190 -23.83 11.74 2.06
CA GLY A 190 -24.78 12.80 1.76
C GLY A 190 -25.88 12.93 2.82
N MET A 191 -26.69 13.99 2.70
CA MET A 191 -27.81 14.24 3.63
C MET A 191 -28.85 13.10 3.67
N ASP A 192 -28.93 12.31 2.61
CA ASP A 192 -29.77 11.12 2.46
C ASP A 192 -29.04 9.81 2.80
N GLY A 193 -27.73 9.87 3.06
CA GLY A 193 -26.90 8.70 3.32
C GLY A 193 -26.55 7.87 2.08
N LEU A 194 -26.91 8.32 0.87
CA LEU A 194 -26.79 7.51 -0.36
C LEU A 194 -25.51 7.79 -1.18
N GLU A 195 -24.92 8.97 -1.01
CA GLU A 195 -23.71 9.34 -1.74
C GLU A 195 -22.52 9.39 -0.79
N PRO A 196 -21.43 8.63 -1.02
CA PRO A 196 -20.27 8.66 -0.13
C PRO A 196 -19.41 9.92 -0.34
N GLY A 197 -18.88 10.45 0.75
CA GLY A 197 -17.86 11.48 0.74
C GLY A 197 -16.46 10.92 0.48
N THR A 198 -15.45 11.79 0.55
CA THR A 198 -14.05 11.48 0.22
C THR A 198 -13.09 11.68 1.40
N ASN A 199 -13.62 11.87 2.61
CA ASN A 199 -12.82 12.11 3.81
C ASN A 199 -12.43 10.80 4.51
N ASP A 200 -11.42 10.87 5.38
CA ASP A 200 -11.02 9.77 6.24
C ASP A 200 -12.07 9.51 7.34
N VAL A 201 -12.45 8.24 7.51
CA VAL A 201 -13.38 7.79 8.57
C VAL A 201 -12.76 6.66 9.36
N LYS A 202 -12.63 6.83 10.67
CA LYS A 202 -12.13 5.81 11.60
C LYS A 202 -13.21 5.56 12.64
N MET A 203 -13.72 4.34 12.67
CA MET A 203 -14.74 3.89 13.61
C MET A 203 -14.13 2.73 14.41
N TYR A 204 -13.96 2.92 15.72
CA TYR A 204 -13.54 1.88 16.64
C TYR A 204 -14.66 1.63 17.65
N GLY A 205 -15.37 0.51 17.48
CA GLY A 205 -16.58 0.16 18.21
C GLY A 205 -17.55 -0.64 17.33
N ASN A 206 -18.47 -1.38 17.95
CA ASN A 206 -19.51 -2.10 17.20
C ASN A 206 -20.49 -1.11 16.56
N VAL A 207 -21.22 -1.56 15.55
CA VAL A 207 -22.36 -0.84 14.96
C VAL A 207 -23.64 -1.58 15.35
N GLY A 208 -24.62 -0.86 15.87
CA GLY A 208 -25.85 -1.46 16.40
C GLY A 208 -27.11 -0.89 15.76
N PHE A 209 -28.06 -1.77 15.50
CA PHE A 209 -29.45 -1.46 15.17
C PHE A 209 -30.32 -2.18 16.18
N LEU A 210 -30.84 -1.46 17.17
CA LEU A 210 -31.64 -2.06 18.24
C LEU A 210 -33.12 -1.83 17.98
N ASP A 211 -33.90 -2.87 18.23
CA ASP A 211 -35.34 -2.81 18.08
C ASP A 211 -35.98 -2.56 19.46
N LYS A 212 -36.25 -1.29 19.79
CA LYS A 212 -36.92 -0.91 21.04
C LYS A 212 -38.44 -1.06 20.94
N ASN A 213 -38.90 -2.28 20.76
CA ASN A 213 -40.33 -2.65 20.75
C ASN A 213 -40.92 -2.90 22.16
N TYR A 214 -40.18 -2.54 23.22
CA TYR A 214 -40.49 -2.80 24.61
C TYR A 214 -40.12 -1.60 25.51
N GLY A 215 -40.55 -1.64 26.77
CA GLY A 215 -40.28 -0.57 27.73
C GLY A 215 -41.16 0.68 27.53
N ILE A 216 -40.65 1.84 27.95
CA ILE A 216 -41.28 3.16 27.77
C ILE A 216 -40.87 3.75 26.41
N GLU A 217 -41.74 4.57 25.81
CA GLU A 217 -41.53 5.19 24.50
C GLU A 217 -41.02 4.17 23.47
N LYS A 218 -41.86 3.17 23.20
CA LYS A 218 -41.57 2.15 22.20
C LYS A 218 -41.42 2.79 20.84
N ASN A 219 -40.53 2.20 20.04
CA ASN A 219 -40.36 2.51 18.64
C ASN A 219 -41.71 2.34 17.91
N PRO A 220 -42.21 3.37 17.22
CA PRO A 220 -43.51 3.31 16.56
C PRO A 220 -43.52 2.36 15.35
N HIS A 221 -42.36 1.97 14.84
CA HIS A 221 -42.21 1.16 13.62
C HIS A 221 -42.84 1.83 12.39
N ASN A 222 -42.57 3.13 12.23
CA ASN A 222 -42.98 3.90 11.06
C ASN A 222 -41.91 3.83 9.94
N HIS A 223 -40.64 3.64 10.29
CA HIS A 223 -39.53 3.50 9.35
C HIS A 223 -38.40 2.61 9.91
N GLY A 224 -37.36 2.39 9.09
CA GLY A 224 -36.19 1.60 9.45
C GLY A 224 -35.21 2.34 10.37
N SER A 225 -34.28 1.56 10.94
CA SER A 225 -33.07 2.06 11.61
C SER A 225 -31.93 2.06 10.60
N GLU A 226 -31.31 3.21 10.32
CA GLU A 226 -30.28 3.31 9.28
C GLU A 226 -28.98 3.93 9.77
N ILE A 227 -27.87 3.35 9.35
CA ILE A 227 -26.54 3.90 9.54
C ILE A 227 -25.82 3.80 8.20
N SER A 228 -25.30 4.92 7.71
CA SER A 228 -24.55 4.99 6.45
C SER A 228 -23.14 5.49 6.68
N LEU A 229 -22.14 4.66 6.34
CA LEU A 229 -20.73 4.94 6.58
C LEU A 229 -19.96 4.98 5.25
N GLY A 230 -19.37 6.14 4.95
CA GLY A 230 -18.50 6.34 3.79
C GLY A 230 -17.03 6.07 4.11
N LEU A 231 -16.54 4.85 3.95
CA LEU A 231 -15.12 4.52 4.10
C LEU A 231 -14.46 4.42 2.73
N THR A 232 -14.01 5.56 2.20
CA THR A 232 -13.60 5.70 0.79
C THR A 232 -12.14 6.03 0.57
N THR A 233 -11.32 5.99 1.61
CA THR A 233 -9.89 6.29 1.53
C THR A 233 -9.05 5.14 2.11
N PRO A 234 -7.77 5.01 1.73
CA PRO A 234 -6.88 3.99 2.30
C PRO A 234 -6.68 4.09 3.82
N ASN A 235 -6.95 5.27 4.41
CA ASN A 235 -6.82 5.50 5.85
C ASN A 235 -8.11 5.23 6.63
N SER A 236 -9.23 5.02 5.90
CA SER A 236 -10.52 4.75 6.49
C SER A 236 -10.59 3.32 7.04
N LYS A 237 -11.15 3.17 8.25
CA LYS A 237 -11.26 1.88 8.92
C LYS A 237 -12.49 1.77 9.82
N LEU A 238 -13.09 0.58 9.83
CA LEU A 238 -14.07 0.14 10.81
C LEU A 238 -13.47 -1.04 11.58
N VAL A 239 -13.49 -0.98 12.92
CA VAL A 239 -13.14 -2.10 13.80
C VAL A 239 -14.32 -2.36 14.71
N GLY A 240 -15.00 -3.50 14.53
CA GLY A 240 -16.21 -3.83 15.27
C GLY A 240 -17.14 -4.76 14.50
N GLY A 241 -18.07 -5.39 15.24
CA GLY A 241 -19.14 -6.21 14.69
C GLY A 241 -20.38 -5.38 14.38
N VAL A 242 -21.28 -5.91 13.56
CA VAL A 242 -22.53 -5.23 13.19
C VAL A 242 -23.73 -6.04 13.69
N LEU A 243 -24.33 -5.61 14.80
CA LEU A 243 -25.57 -6.20 15.32
C LEU A 243 -26.77 -5.51 14.66
N ASN A 244 -27.64 -6.29 14.01
CA ASN A 244 -28.93 -5.81 13.55
C ASN A 244 -30.06 -6.65 14.15
N GLU A 245 -30.68 -6.17 15.24
CA GLU A 245 -31.74 -6.90 15.95
C GLU A 245 -32.97 -7.20 15.06
N PHE A 246 -33.28 -6.33 14.10
CA PHE A 246 -34.39 -6.52 13.16
C PHE A 246 -34.14 -7.72 12.25
N ASP A 247 -32.90 -7.84 11.76
CA ASP A 247 -32.51 -8.98 10.93
C ASP A 247 -32.35 -10.27 11.76
N GLU A 248 -31.79 -10.19 12.97
CA GLU A 248 -31.65 -11.35 13.86
C GLU A 248 -33.01 -11.98 14.17
N SER A 249 -34.02 -11.13 14.41
CA SER A 249 -35.39 -11.56 14.67
C SER A 249 -36.19 -11.94 13.43
N ASN A 250 -35.61 -11.81 12.24
CA ASN A 250 -36.29 -11.94 10.95
C ASN A 250 -37.53 -11.02 10.82
N ASN A 251 -37.47 -9.84 11.45
CA ASN A 251 -38.52 -8.83 11.44
C ASN A 251 -37.95 -7.47 11.04
N ASN A 252 -37.50 -7.36 9.79
CA ASN A 252 -36.95 -6.14 9.22
C ASN A 252 -37.78 -5.65 8.00
N PRO A 253 -39.03 -5.20 8.19
CA PRO A 253 -39.91 -4.85 7.08
C PRO A 253 -39.46 -3.63 6.27
N TYR A 254 -38.60 -2.79 6.86
CA TYR A 254 -38.08 -1.57 6.23
C TYR A 254 -36.71 -1.75 5.60
N HIS A 255 -36.12 -2.95 5.69
CA HIS A 255 -34.73 -3.17 5.28
C HIS A 255 -33.78 -2.15 5.93
N GLY A 256 -33.99 -1.88 7.22
CA GLY A 256 -33.11 -1.01 8.00
C GLY A 256 -31.81 -1.74 8.33
N GLY A 257 -30.68 -1.05 8.26
CA GLY A 257 -29.39 -1.63 8.61
C GLY A 257 -28.23 -0.78 8.14
N LEU A 258 -27.05 -1.42 8.08
CA LEU A 258 -25.82 -0.75 7.69
C LEU A 258 -25.73 -0.63 6.17
N ARG A 259 -25.58 0.61 5.70
CA ARG A 259 -25.04 0.93 4.37
C ARG A 259 -23.55 1.24 4.52
N LEU A 260 -22.70 0.35 4.03
CA LEU A 260 -21.24 0.46 4.14
C LEU A 260 -20.64 0.66 2.76
N TYR A 261 -20.04 1.81 2.51
CA TYR A 261 -19.11 2.00 1.40
C TYR A 261 -17.72 1.62 1.89
N LEU A 262 -17.11 0.59 1.29
CA LEU A 262 -15.76 0.13 1.62
C LEU A 262 -14.91 0.13 0.34
N GLN A 263 -14.15 1.20 0.14
CA GLN A 263 -13.51 1.50 -1.14
C GLN A 263 -12.06 1.98 -0.96
N ASN A 264 -11.30 1.92 -2.05
CA ASN A 264 -9.95 2.47 -2.20
C ASN A 264 -8.97 2.00 -1.10
N GLY A 265 -9.02 0.71 -0.76
CA GLY A 265 -8.16 0.13 0.27
C GLY A 265 -8.61 0.37 1.72
N ALA A 266 -9.77 1.00 1.95
CA ALA A 266 -10.36 1.07 3.28
C ALA A 266 -10.60 -0.32 3.89
N THR A 267 -10.52 -0.42 5.21
CA THR A 267 -10.55 -1.71 5.92
C THR A 267 -11.76 -1.83 6.86
N TRP A 268 -12.33 -3.03 6.93
CA TRP A 268 -13.26 -3.41 7.99
C TRP A 268 -12.72 -4.64 8.70
N ARG A 269 -12.22 -4.45 9.93
CA ARG A 269 -11.84 -5.53 10.82
C ARG A 269 -13.07 -6.03 11.58
N ASN A 270 -13.60 -7.16 11.13
CA ASN A 270 -14.83 -7.74 11.67
C ASN A 270 -14.52 -8.56 12.94
N GLU A 271 -14.72 -7.94 14.10
CA GLU A 271 -14.65 -8.60 15.41
C GLU A 271 -15.68 -7.98 16.36
N TRP A 272 -16.31 -8.78 17.21
CA TRP A 272 -17.09 -8.21 18.32
C TRP A 272 -16.18 -7.63 19.40
N LEU A 273 -16.50 -6.41 19.85
CA LEU A 273 -15.76 -5.72 20.89
C LEU A 273 -16.56 -5.63 22.20
N GLY A 274 -15.98 -6.12 23.29
CA GLY A 274 -16.54 -5.98 24.65
C GLY A 274 -17.72 -6.92 24.93
N ALA A 275 -18.50 -6.57 25.94
CA ALA A 275 -19.68 -7.33 26.34
C ALA A 275 -20.71 -7.38 25.22
N GLU A 276 -21.26 -8.58 25.00
CA GLU A 276 -22.41 -8.74 24.12
C GLU A 276 -23.67 -8.23 24.80
N ARG A 277 -24.56 -7.67 23.99
CA ARG A 277 -25.87 -7.22 24.43
C ARG A 277 -26.62 -8.36 25.10
N VAL A 278 -27.26 -8.09 26.23
CA VAL A 278 -28.09 -9.06 26.94
C VAL A 278 -29.54 -8.99 26.48
N TYR A 279 -30.23 -10.14 26.49
CA TYR A 279 -31.64 -10.18 26.14
C TYR A 279 -32.50 -9.41 27.18
N PRO A 280 -33.41 -8.52 26.75
CA PRO A 280 -34.27 -7.76 27.65
C PRO A 280 -35.37 -8.66 28.25
N THR A 281 -35.15 -9.12 29.48
CA THR A 281 -36.04 -10.08 30.17
C THR A 281 -37.39 -9.50 30.62
N GLN A 282 -37.58 -8.18 30.56
CA GLN A 282 -38.78 -7.49 31.06
C GLN A 282 -39.52 -6.72 29.96
N GLY A 283 -40.71 -7.20 29.59
CA GLY A 283 -41.68 -6.46 28.79
C GLY A 283 -41.49 -6.52 27.27
N ARG A 284 -40.53 -7.32 26.77
CA ARG A 284 -40.42 -7.67 25.35
C ARG A 284 -41.31 -8.89 25.05
N PRO A 285 -42.27 -8.79 24.13
CA PRO A 285 -43.32 -9.80 23.95
C PRO A 285 -42.88 -11.08 23.20
N ASP A 286 -41.66 -11.18 22.68
CA ASP A 286 -41.27 -12.16 21.66
C ASP A 286 -40.06 -13.04 22.03
N ASN A 287 -40.05 -14.28 21.52
CA ASN A 287 -38.99 -15.30 21.58
C ASN A 287 -38.07 -15.31 20.34
N ALA A 288 -38.24 -14.38 19.40
CA ALA A 288 -37.31 -14.18 18.30
C ALA A 288 -35.89 -13.89 18.83
N ASN A 289 -34.88 -14.41 18.12
CA ASN A 289 -33.48 -14.25 18.53
C ASN A 289 -33.01 -12.85 18.14
N TYR A 290 -32.68 -11.98 19.11
CA TYR A 290 -32.23 -10.59 18.85
C TYR A 290 -30.72 -10.42 19.08
N LEU A 291 -30.05 -11.45 19.55
CA LEU A 291 -28.66 -11.36 19.98
C LEU A 291 -27.71 -11.58 18.81
N TYR A 292 -26.49 -11.08 18.96
CA TYR A 292 -25.47 -11.12 17.92
C TYR A 292 -25.07 -12.56 17.54
N THR A 293 -25.52 -13.01 16.37
CA THR A 293 -25.14 -14.32 15.80
C THR A 293 -24.07 -14.22 14.72
N GLY A 294 -23.75 -12.99 14.30
CA GLY A 294 -22.77 -12.65 13.27
C GLY A 294 -23.04 -11.24 12.75
N SER A 295 -22.10 -10.67 12.03
CA SER A 295 -22.28 -9.31 11.50
C SER A 295 -23.28 -9.30 10.35
N ARG A 296 -24.22 -8.35 10.37
CA ARG A 296 -25.23 -8.19 9.32
C ARG A 296 -25.17 -6.82 8.67
N VAL A 297 -25.04 -6.78 7.35
CA VAL A 297 -24.94 -5.56 6.54
C VAL A 297 -26.07 -5.55 5.52
N GLU A 298 -26.85 -4.47 5.48
CA GLU A 298 -27.97 -4.37 4.55
C GLU A 298 -27.47 -4.05 3.13
N HIS A 299 -26.63 -3.03 3.00
CA HIS A 299 -26.03 -2.62 1.74
C HIS A 299 -24.52 -2.53 1.88
N PHE A 300 -23.81 -3.38 1.15
CA PHE A 300 -22.35 -3.34 1.07
C PHE A 300 -21.92 -2.89 -0.32
N ILE A 301 -21.25 -1.74 -0.40
CA ILE A 301 -20.79 -1.12 -1.64
C ILE A 301 -19.26 -1.11 -1.65
N GLY A 302 -18.69 -2.05 -2.40
CA GLY A 302 -17.26 -2.15 -2.64
C GLY A 302 -16.73 -1.10 -3.62
N GLY A 303 -15.47 -1.27 -4.01
CA GLY A 303 -14.83 -0.44 -5.03
C GLY A 303 -15.53 -0.54 -6.38
N LYS A 304 -15.33 0.47 -7.24
CA LYS A 304 -15.86 0.50 -8.61
C LYS A 304 -15.18 -0.49 -9.55
N ASP A 305 -13.97 -0.93 -9.20
CA ASP A 305 -13.14 -1.87 -9.94
C ASP A 305 -12.22 -2.64 -8.97
N ALA A 306 -11.47 -3.61 -9.49
CA ALA A 306 -10.56 -4.42 -8.68
C ALA A 306 -9.41 -3.62 -8.03
N ALA A 307 -9.03 -2.46 -8.57
CA ALA A 307 -7.96 -1.63 -8.05
C ALA A 307 -8.42 -0.72 -6.89
N SER A 308 -9.72 -0.39 -6.87
CA SER A 308 -10.37 0.44 -5.86
C SER A 308 -11.13 -0.37 -4.80
N LYS A 309 -10.89 -1.68 -4.70
CA LYS A 309 -11.59 -2.54 -3.73
C LYS A 309 -11.28 -2.16 -2.28
N GLY A 310 -12.28 -2.27 -1.41
CA GLY A 310 -12.10 -2.30 0.04
C GLY A 310 -11.72 -3.69 0.55
N ILE A 311 -11.36 -3.79 1.83
CA ILE A 311 -10.85 -5.03 2.44
C ILE A 311 -11.63 -5.35 3.72
N ILE A 312 -12.33 -6.47 3.74
CA ILE A 312 -12.86 -7.08 4.97
C ILE A 312 -11.76 -7.95 5.56
N GLN A 313 -11.30 -7.65 6.76
CA GLN A 313 -10.45 -8.54 7.56
C GLN A 313 -11.38 -9.38 8.44
N ALA A 314 -11.59 -10.64 8.06
CA ALA A 314 -12.49 -11.54 8.78
C ALA A 314 -11.78 -12.06 10.05
N VAL A 315 -12.31 -11.72 11.23
CA VAL A 315 -11.69 -12.12 12.51
C VAL A 315 -12.64 -12.95 13.37
N ASP A 316 -13.89 -12.52 13.54
CA ASP A 316 -14.90 -13.27 14.29
C ASP A 316 -15.16 -14.65 13.68
N ALA A 317 -15.36 -15.67 14.53
CA ALA A 317 -15.66 -17.03 14.08
C ALA A 317 -17.07 -17.16 13.48
N ARG A 318 -17.97 -16.22 13.80
CA ARG A 318 -19.34 -16.11 13.32
C ARG A 318 -19.40 -15.57 11.89
N PRO A 319 -20.52 -15.77 11.17
CA PRO A 319 -20.64 -15.31 9.79
C PRO A 319 -20.73 -13.79 9.66
N ILE A 320 -20.42 -13.32 8.45
CA ILE A 320 -20.81 -12.02 7.93
C ILE A 320 -21.93 -12.25 6.90
N THR A 321 -23.08 -11.62 7.09
CA THR A 321 -24.19 -11.66 6.14
C THR A 321 -24.34 -10.29 5.48
N ILE A 322 -24.37 -10.28 4.16
CA ILE A 322 -24.56 -9.10 3.31
C ILE A 322 -25.84 -9.31 2.50
N ASN A 323 -26.86 -8.49 2.74
CA ASN A 323 -28.14 -8.63 2.04
C ASN A 323 -28.02 -8.17 0.59
N ASN A 324 -27.47 -6.99 0.35
CA ASN A 324 -27.30 -6.41 -0.99
C ASN A 324 -25.84 -6.00 -1.22
N TYR A 325 -25.15 -6.69 -2.12
CA TYR A 325 -23.75 -6.45 -2.46
C TYR A 325 -23.60 -5.75 -3.81
N ALA A 326 -22.71 -4.75 -3.90
CA ALA A 326 -22.33 -4.13 -5.17
C ALA A 326 -20.83 -3.87 -5.24
N GLY A 327 -20.23 -4.02 -6.42
CA GLY A 327 -18.85 -3.64 -6.69
C GLY A 327 -17.81 -4.71 -6.33
N HIS A 328 -16.62 -4.26 -5.92
CA HIS A 328 -15.44 -5.12 -5.76
C HIS A 328 -14.83 -5.04 -4.36
N THR A 329 -14.61 -6.19 -3.71
CA THR A 329 -14.12 -6.28 -2.32
C THR A 329 -13.16 -7.44 -2.15
N ALA A 330 -12.17 -7.30 -1.28
CA ALA A 330 -11.35 -8.40 -0.80
C ALA A 330 -11.82 -8.87 0.59
N ILE A 331 -11.77 -10.17 0.84
CA ILE A 331 -12.01 -10.78 2.15
C ILE A 331 -10.73 -11.51 2.54
N ASP A 332 -10.07 -11.02 3.57
CA ASP A 332 -8.78 -11.50 4.04
C ASP A 332 -8.93 -12.30 5.34
N TYR A 333 -8.38 -13.51 5.33
CA TYR A 333 -8.38 -14.44 6.47
C TYR A 333 -6.96 -14.54 7.03
N GLU A 334 -6.71 -13.77 8.08
CA GLU A 334 -5.38 -13.64 8.68
C GLU A 334 -5.03 -14.84 9.57
N LYS A 335 -3.73 -15.08 9.73
CA LYS A 335 -3.22 -16.10 10.65
C LYS A 335 -3.60 -15.77 12.09
N GLY A 336 -4.10 -16.78 12.82
CA GLY A 336 -4.47 -16.64 14.23
C GLY A 336 -5.87 -16.06 14.47
N ALA A 337 -6.54 -15.59 13.42
CA ALA A 337 -7.93 -15.17 13.49
C ALA A 337 -8.87 -16.39 13.64
N PRO A 338 -9.87 -16.35 14.54
CA PRO A 338 -10.89 -17.41 14.65
C PRO A 338 -11.64 -17.70 13.34
N ALA A 339 -11.87 -16.67 12.52
CA ALA A 339 -12.48 -16.80 11.18
C ALA A 339 -11.71 -17.73 10.24
N SER A 340 -10.39 -17.85 10.41
CA SER A 340 -9.51 -18.68 9.57
C SER A 340 -9.59 -20.16 9.90
N ALA A 341 -10.35 -20.58 10.93
CA ALA A 341 -10.57 -21.99 11.24
C ALA A 341 -11.56 -22.65 10.26
N GLN A 342 -11.49 -23.99 10.15
CA GLN A 342 -12.40 -24.74 9.28
C GLN A 342 -13.86 -24.56 9.73
N GLY A 343 -14.74 -24.24 8.79
CA GLY A 343 -16.17 -24.06 9.05
C GLY A 343 -16.54 -22.80 9.84
N LYS A 344 -15.59 -21.90 10.10
CA LYS A 344 -15.79 -20.59 10.74
C LYS A 344 -15.67 -19.44 9.74
N GLY A 345 -16.08 -18.25 10.15
CA GLY A 345 -15.91 -17.00 9.39
C GLY A 345 -16.54 -17.05 8.00
N GLN A 346 -17.74 -17.63 7.88
CA GLN A 346 -18.42 -17.67 6.58
C GLN A 346 -18.84 -16.25 6.15
N VAL A 347 -18.80 -15.98 4.85
CA VAL A 347 -19.39 -14.78 4.28
C VAL A 347 -20.56 -15.20 3.40
N VAL A 348 -21.75 -14.70 3.73
CA VAL A 348 -22.99 -14.97 3.04
C VAL A 348 -23.42 -13.71 2.31
N ILE A 349 -23.45 -13.77 0.98
CA ILE A 349 -24.00 -12.71 0.13
C ILE A 349 -25.36 -13.19 -0.36
N ASN A 350 -26.42 -12.45 -0.06
CA ASN A 350 -27.76 -12.85 -0.48
C ASN A 350 -28.03 -12.44 -1.94
N HIS A 351 -27.79 -11.18 -2.28
CA HIS A 351 -27.96 -10.60 -3.62
C HIS A 351 -26.69 -9.83 -4.05
N ALA A 352 -26.36 -9.83 -5.34
CA ALA A 352 -25.23 -9.07 -5.88
C ALA A 352 -25.59 -8.32 -7.18
N GLU A 353 -25.24 -7.04 -7.26
CA GLU A 353 -25.40 -6.27 -8.50
C GLU A 353 -24.54 -6.82 -9.64
N LYS A 354 -24.98 -6.62 -10.89
CA LYS A 354 -24.25 -7.09 -12.08
C LYS A 354 -22.81 -6.55 -12.11
N GLY A 355 -21.86 -7.43 -12.40
CA GLY A 355 -20.45 -7.08 -12.50
C GLY A 355 -19.70 -7.07 -11.16
N SER A 356 -20.38 -7.39 -10.06
CA SER A 356 -19.77 -7.46 -8.74
C SER A 356 -18.79 -8.62 -8.62
N SER A 357 -17.76 -8.48 -7.79
CA SER A 357 -16.81 -9.57 -7.52
C SER A 357 -16.24 -9.55 -6.12
N VAL A 358 -15.88 -10.72 -5.61
CA VAL A 358 -15.15 -10.90 -4.36
C VAL A 358 -13.78 -11.53 -4.62
N THR A 359 -12.75 -11.05 -3.94
CA THR A 359 -11.44 -11.70 -3.86
C THR A 359 -11.26 -12.31 -2.47
N MET A 360 -11.28 -13.63 -2.39
CA MET A 360 -10.96 -14.37 -1.17
C MET A 360 -9.44 -14.53 -1.06
N HIS A 361 -8.88 -14.11 0.06
CA HIS A 361 -7.43 -14.14 0.33
C HIS A 361 -7.13 -14.81 1.68
N SER A 362 -6.05 -15.60 1.72
CA SER A 362 -5.53 -16.19 2.96
C SER A 362 -4.09 -16.67 2.73
N SER A 363 -3.41 -17.10 3.80
CA SER A 363 -2.17 -17.88 3.69
C SER A 363 -2.40 -19.36 4.00
N SER A 364 -1.50 -20.22 3.52
CA SER A 364 -1.45 -21.65 3.88
C SER A 364 -1.30 -21.84 5.39
N GLU A 365 -0.57 -20.93 6.05
CA GLU A 365 -0.35 -20.94 7.48
C GLU A 365 -1.60 -20.56 8.26
N ALA A 366 -2.39 -19.60 7.76
CA ALA A 366 -3.68 -19.23 8.35
C ALA A 366 -4.70 -20.37 8.25
N LEU A 367 -4.69 -21.14 7.16
CA LEU A 367 -5.59 -22.27 6.91
C LEU A 367 -5.06 -23.61 7.43
N LYS A 368 -4.02 -23.58 8.27
CA LYS A 368 -3.33 -24.78 8.77
C LYS A 368 -4.31 -25.73 9.46
N GLY A 369 -4.18 -27.01 9.16
CA GLY A 369 -5.03 -28.08 9.69
C GLY A 369 -6.08 -28.60 8.70
N TYR A 370 -6.36 -27.85 7.64
CA TYR A 370 -7.21 -28.33 6.55
C TYR A 370 -6.68 -27.96 5.16
N ALA A 371 -5.93 -26.87 5.00
CA ALA A 371 -5.17 -26.62 3.77
C ALA A 371 -4.08 -27.68 3.54
N ASN A 372 -3.91 -28.08 2.28
CA ASN A 372 -2.84 -28.97 1.85
C ASN A 372 -2.09 -28.32 0.68
N ILE A 373 -0.89 -27.81 0.94
CA ILE A 373 -0.05 -27.14 -0.06
C ILE A 373 0.32 -28.05 -1.24
N ASN A 374 0.35 -29.37 -1.02
CA ASN A 374 0.59 -30.36 -2.09
C ASN A 374 -0.66 -30.59 -2.95
N ASN A 375 -1.82 -30.03 -2.56
CA ASN A 375 -3.04 -29.97 -3.35
C ASN A 375 -3.54 -28.51 -3.42
N PRO A 376 -2.93 -27.66 -4.29
CA PRO A 376 -3.31 -26.25 -4.43
C PRO A 376 -4.79 -26.06 -4.74
N ARG A 377 -5.38 -26.94 -5.58
CA ARG A 377 -6.81 -26.90 -5.90
C ARG A 377 -7.67 -27.11 -4.66
N GLY A 378 -7.37 -28.12 -3.86
CA GLY A 378 -8.09 -28.40 -2.62
C GLY A 378 -7.99 -27.27 -1.60
N THR A 379 -6.81 -26.66 -1.47
CA THR A 379 -6.59 -25.50 -0.60
C THR A 379 -7.41 -24.29 -1.04
N LEU A 380 -7.38 -23.96 -2.35
CA LEU A 380 -8.22 -22.89 -2.92
C LEU A 380 -9.71 -23.20 -2.74
N HIS A 381 -10.12 -24.46 -2.94
CA HIS A 381 -11.50 -24.89 -2.75
C HIS A 381 -12.00 -24.63 -1.32
N GLN A 382 -11.19 -24.93 -0.31
CA GLN A 382 -11.56 -24.74 1.09
C GLN A 382 -11.73 -23.27 1.47
N LEU A 383 -10.86 -22.39 0.95
CA LEU A 383 -11.03 -20.96 1.13
C LEU A 383 -12.28 -20.47 0.39
N ALA A 384 -12.49 -20.90 -0.85
CA ALA A 384 -13.67 -20.57 -1.64
C ALA A 384 -14.97 -20.97 -0.93
N ASN A 385 -15.01 -22.15 -0.31
CA ASN A 385 -16.19 -22.71 0.35
C ASN A 385 -16.70 -21.89 1.54
N LYS A 386 -15.91 -20.92 2.03
CA LYS A 386 -16.36 -19.95 3.05
C LYS A 386 -17.31 -18.88 2.50
N LEU A 387 -17.37 -18.71 1.18
CA LEU A 387 -18.29 -17.79 0.52
C LEU A 387 -19.55 -18.52 0.05
N THR A 388 -20.70 -18.04 0.50
CA THR A 388 -22.03 -18.50 0.06
C THR A 388 -22.73 -17.37 -0.68
N TYR A 389 -23.29 -17.66 -1.85
CA TYR A 389 -24.12 -16.76 -2.64
C TYR A 389 -25.55 -17.30 -2.77
N THR A 390 -26.44 -16.81 -1.90
CA THR A 390 -27.77 -17.42 -1.69
C THR A 390 -28.64 -17.35 -2.96
N ASN A 391 -28.69 -16.21 -3.65
CA ASN A 391 -29.52 -16.07 -4.85
C ASN A 391 -28.98 -16.79 -6.09
N PHE A 392 -27.79 -17.41 -6.03
CA PHE A 392 -27.35 -18.33 -7.07
C PHE A 392 -28.38 -19.44 -7.31
N ASN A 393 -28.99 -19.92 -6.22
CA ASN A 393 -30.04 -20.94 -6.22
C ASN A 393 -31.38 -20.44 -6.78
N LYS A 394 -31.53 -19.12 -6.92
CA LYS A 394 -32.67 -18.45 -7.56
C LYS A 394 -32.37 -18.03 -9.00
N GLY A 395 -31.22 -18.44 -9.56
CA GLY A 395 -30.82 -18.17 -10.94
C GLY A 395 -29.92 -16.94 -11.13
N GLU A 396 -29.49 -16.28 -10.06
CA GLU A 396 -28.64 -15.09 -10.16
C GLU A 396 -27.18 -15.47 -10.50
N ARG A 397 -26.52 -14.71 -11.40
CA ARG A 397 -25.16 -14.97 -11.93
C ARG A 397 -24.29 -13.71 -11.98
N ASN A 398 -24.43 -12.87 -10.97
CA ASN A 398 -23.86 -11.53 -10.97
C ASN A 398 -22.53 -11.41 -10.21
N LEU A 399 -22.16 -12.43 -9.43
CA LEU A 399 -21.02 -12.40 -8.51
C LEU A 399 -19.83 -13.21 -9.04
N GLY A 400 -18.75 -12.53 -9.42
CA GLY A 400 -17.48 -13.17 -9.74
C GLY A 400 -16.66 -13.51 -8.50
N VAL A 401 -15.92 -14.63 -8.51
CA VAL A 401 -15.05 -15.04 -7.38
C VAL A 401 -13.61 -15.22 -7.83
N ASN A 402 -12.69 -14.53 -7.15
CA ASN A 402 -11.26 -14.78 -7.22
C ASN A 402 -10.80 -15.37 -5.90
N VAL A 403 -9.92 -16.37 -5.94
CA VAL A 403 -9.39 -17.02 -4.74
C VAL A 403 -7.88 -17.04 -4.83
N GLN A 404 -7.21 -16.60 -3.77
CA GLN A 404 -5.77 -16.58 -3.65
C GLN A 404 -5.36 -17.16 -2.30
N VAL A 405 -4.37 -18.05 -2.32
CA VAL A 405 -3.70 -18.55 -1.12
C VAL A 405 -2.20 -18.39 -1.27
N ASP A 406 -1.62 -17.60 -0.37
CA ASP A 406 -0.18 -17.45 -0.27
C ASP A 406 0.42 -18.70 0.38
N GLY A 407 1.29 -19.40 -0.34
CA GLY A 407 1.86 -20.66 0.13
C GLY A 407 2.81 -20.49 1.32
N GLY A 408 3.44 -19.33 1.44
CA GLY A 408 4.43 -19.02 2.47
C GLY A 408 5.26 -17.78 2.08
N LEU A 409 6.29 -17.50 2.86
CA LEU A 409 7.21 -16.39 2.61
C LEU A 409 8.07 -16.63 1.36
N ILE A 410 8.51 -17.86 1.13
CA ILE A 410 9.27 -18.25 -0.08
C ILE A 410 8.47 -19.17 -1.00
N SER A 411 7.43 -19.81 -0.48
CA SER A 411 6.60 -20.73 -1.24
C SER A 411 5.67 -19.99 -2.22
N PRO A 412 5.32 -20.61 -3.36
CA PRO A 412 4.47 -19.97 -4.36
C PRO A 412 3.10 -19.52 -3.84
N THR A 413 2.56 -18.50 -4.47
CA THR A 413 1.16 -18.11 -4.36
C THR A 413 0.32 -18.89 -5.36
N TYR A 414 -0.80 -19.45 -4.91
CA TYR A 414 -1.76 -20.12 -5.77
C TYR A 414 -3.00 -19.26 -5.91
N SER A 415 -3.52 -19.15 -7.13
CA SER A 415 -4.74 -18.39 -7.37
C SER A 415 -5.59 -19.01 -8.46
N THR A 416 -6.90 -18.78 -8.39
CA THR A 416 -7.84 -19.12 -9.45
C THR A 416 -8.91 -18.04 -9.59
N ASN A 417 -9.36 -17.80 -10.83
CA ASN A 417 -10.51 -16.97 -11.13
C ASN A 417 -11.63 -17.88 -11.57
N LEU A 418 -12.73 -17.87 -10.81
CA LEU A 418 -13.84 -18.79 -10.95
C LEU A 418 -14.99 -18.23 -11.80
N GLY A 419 -14.95 -16.94 -12.16
CA GLY A 419 -16.08 -16.29 -12.85
C GLY A 419 -17.37 -16.31 -12.02
N THR A 420 -18.52 -16.24 -12.69
CA THR A 420 -19.86 -16.12 -12.07
C THR A 420 -20.62 -17.44 -11.91
N GLU A 421 -20.13 -18.53 -12.51
CA GLU A 421 -20.85 -19.81 -12.59
C GLU A 421 -20.37 -20.86 -11.58
N SER A 422 -19.28 -20.59 -10.87
CA SER A 422 -18.59 -21.59 -10.04
C SER A 422 -19.14 -21.66 -8.62
N PHE A 423 -20.45 -21.85 -8.49
CA PHE A 423 -21.12 -22.11 -7.22
C PHE A 423 -21.83 -23.47 -7.28
N ALA A 424 -21.84 -24.17 -6.15
CA ALA A 424 -22.60 -25.40 -5.98
C ALA A 424 -24.10 -25.11 -5.76
N ILE A 425 -24.93 -26.15 -5.74
CA ILE A 425 -26.39 -26.04 -5.55
C ILE A 425 -26.79 -25.51 -4.16
N ASP A 426 -25.87 -25.50 -3.20
CA ASP A 426 -26.07 -24.88 -1.88
C ASP A 426 -25.63 -23.40 -1.87
N GLY A 427 -25.28 -22.85 -3.04
CA GLY A 427 -24.79 -21.49 -3.21
C GLY A 427 -23.33 -21.29 -2.81
N LYS A 428 -22.58 -22.32 -2.39
CA LYS A 428 -21.17 -22.15 -1.98
C LYS A 428 -20.25 -22.07 -3.19
N ALA A 429 -19.27 -21.16 -3.14
CA ALA A 429 -18.26 -21.09 -4.18
C ALA A 429 -17.44 -22.38 -4.22
N SER A 430 -17.16 -22.87 -5.44
CA SER A 430 -16.57 -24.18 -5.67
C SER A 430 -15.47 -24.10 -6.72
N VAL A 431 -14.27 -24.53 -6.33
CA VAL A 431 -13.17 -24.75 -7.28
C VAL A 431 -13.32 -26.15 -7.88
N THR A 432 -13.77 -26.23 -9.14
CA THR A 432 -13.97 -27.50 -9.88
C THR A 432 -12.68 -27.96 -10.55
N ASP A 433 -12.64 -29.16 -11.14
CA ASP A 433 -11.48 -29.67 -11.87
C ASP A 433 -11.16 -28.87 -13.16
N GLN A 434 -12.14 -28.15 -13.70
CA GLN A 434 -11.97 -27.30 -14.88
C GLN A 434 -11.33 -25.94 -14.55
N ALA A 435 -11.32 -25.54 -13.26
CA ALA A 435 -10.73 -24.27 -12.88
C ALA A 435 -9.22 -24.25 -13.15
N VAL A 436 -8.75 -23.18 -13.79
CA VAL A 436 -7.32 -22.98 -14.06
C VAL A 436 -6.65 -22.47 -12.79
N ILE A 437 -5.66 -23.22 -12.31
CA ILE A 437 -4.83 -22.82 -11.17
C ILE A 437 -3.59 -22.11 -11.69
N THR A 438 -3.43 -20.85 -11.32
CA THR A 438 -2.22 -20.07 -11.60
C THR A 438 -1.30 -20.17 -10.41
N THR A 439 -0.02 -20.44 -10.66
CA THR A 439 1.03 -20.42 -9.64
C THR A 439 1.95 -19.25 -9.94
N ARG A 440 2.24 -18.45 -8.91
CA ARG A 440 3.15 -17.30 -8.99
C ARG A 440 4.18 -17.39 -7.89
N GLU A 441 5.37 -16.85 -8.14
CA GLU A 441 6.39 -16.71 -7.11
C GLU A 441 5.85 -15.83 -5.96
N SER A 442 6.33 -16.06 -4.73
CA SER A 442 5.98 -15.20 -3.60
C SER A 442 6.51 -13.78 -3.82
N GLU A 443 5.87 -12.79 -3.20
CA GLU A 443 6.27 -11.39 -3.32
C GLU A 443 7.70 -11.15 -2.79
N LEU A 444 8.11 -11.85 -1.72
CA LEU A 444 9.46 -11.75 -1.17
C LEU A 444 10.50 -12.40 -2.10
N VAL A 445 10.20 -13.53 -2.73
CA VAL A 445 11.07 -14.16 -3.73
C VAL A 445 11.22 -13.28 -4.96
N SER A 446 10.10 -12.73 -5.46
CA SER A 446 10.12 -11.78 -6.59
C SER A 446 10.94 -10.53 -6.29
N GLY A 447 10.81 -9.99 -5.07
CA GLY A 447 11.61 -8.87 -4.59
C GLY A 447 13.09 -9.21 -4.48
N ALA A 448 13.45 -10.33 -3.84
CA ALA A 448 14.84 -10.77 -3.69
C ALA A 448 15.49 -11.07 -5.06
N LYS A 449 14.76 -11.71 -5.98
CA LYS A 449 15.15 -11.89 -7.38
C LYS A 449 15.47 -10.56 -8.07
N SER A 450 14.61 -9.56 -7.87
CA SER A 450 14.82 -8.21 -8.40
C SER A 450 16.04 -7.54 -7.79
N ALA A 451 16.30 -7.75 -6.49
CA ALA A 451 17.53 -7.30 -5.86
C ALA A 451 18.77 -7.93 -6.50
N LEU A 452 18.80 -9.26 -6.67
CA LEU A 452 19.88 -9.98 -7.36
C LEU A 452 20.13 -9.42 -8.78
N ALA A 453 19.05 -9.17 -9.54
CA ALA A 453 19.14 -8.63 -10.90
C ALA A 453 19.78 -7.22 -10.94
N ALA A 454 19.58 -6.41 -9.91
CA ALA A 454 20.15 -5.05 -9.83
C ALA A 454 21.69 -5.05 -9.87
N SER A 455 22.35 -6.09 -9.34
CA SER A 455 23.82 -6.23 -9.44
C SER A 455 24.28 -6.52 -10.86
N MET A 456 23.53 -7.33 -11.61
CA MET A 456 23.84 -7.59 -13.02
C MET A 456 23.62 -6.35 -13.89
N ILE A 457 22.56 -5.57 -13.64
CA ILE A 457 22.32 -4.29 -14.33
C ILE A 457 23.45 -3.31 -14.01
N GLN A 458 23.88 -3.21 -12.75
CA GLN A 458 24.99 -2.35 -12.35
C GLN A 458 26.30 -2.75 -13.04
N MET A 459 26.58 -4.05 -13.18
CA MET A 459 27.73 -4.54 -13.94
C MET A 459 27.62 -4.17 -15.43
N LYS A 460 26.43 -4.28 -16.03
CA LYS A 460 26.17 -3.88 -17.42
C LYS A 460 26.25 -2.35 -17.64
N ALA A 461 25.98 -1.55 -16.62
CA ALA A 461 26.17 -0.10 -16.67
C ALA A 461 27.66 0.27 -16.85
N ASP A 462 28.59 -0.57 -16.38
CA ASP A 462 30.03 -0.42 -16.62
C ASP A 462 30.52 -1.13 -17.91
N THR A 463 29.71 -1.17 -18.98
CA THR A 463 30.13 -1.69 -20.29
C THR A 463 31.22 -0.84 -20.97
N ASN A 464 31.90 -1.37 -21.99
CA ASN A 464 32.91 -0.66 -22.78
C ASN A 464 32.33 0.09 -23.99
N ASP A 465 33.01 1.18 -24.39
CA ASP A 465 33.03 1.76 -25.75
C ASP A 465 34.29 2.65 -25.81
N LEU A 466 35.11 2.53 -26.85
CA LEU A 466 36.40 3.24 -26.94
C LEU A 466 36.23 4.77 -26.94
N GLN A 467 35.28 5.30 -27.71
CA GLN A 467 35.03 6.74 -27.80
C GLN A 467 34.39 7.27 -26.50
N ARG A 468 33.57 6.45 -25.83
CA ARG A 468 33.03 6.70 -24.50
C ARG A 468 34.07 6.65 -23.38
N ARG A 469 35.12 5.84 -23.53
CA ARG A 469 36.18 5.68 -22.52
C ARG A 469 37.20 6.81 -22.60
N LEU A 470 37.75 7.03 -23.78
CA LEU A 470 38.91 7.89 -23.95
C LEU A 470 38.61 9.18 -24.74
N GLY A 471 37.41 9.37 -25.29
CA GLY A 471 37.18 10.39 -26.32
C GLY A 471 37.98 10.09 -27.59
N ASP A 472 38.17 11.09 -28.45
CA ASP A 472 39.02 10.90 -29.62
C ASP A 472 40.50 11.06 -29.28
N VAL A 473 41.17 9.94 -28.95
CA VAL A 473 42.62 9.92 -28.66
C VAL A 473 43.49 10.35 -29.86
N ARG A 474 42.91 10.57 -31.05
CA ARG A 474 43.59 11.15 -32.21
C ARG A 474 43.79 12.66 -32.10
N LEU A 475 43.13 13.32 -31.14
CA LEU A 475 43.24 14.77 -30.95
C LEU A 475 44.61 15.20 -30.43
N ASN A 476 45.40 14.29 -29.85
CA ASN A 476 46.76 14.62 -29.43
C ASN A 476 47.68 13.39 -29.33
N SER A 477 48.97 13.54 -29.69
CA SER A 477 49.94 12.44 -29.88
C SER A 477 50.98 12.30 -28.76
N ASP A 478 50.75 12.93 -27.61
CA ASP A 478 51.68 12.91 -26.47
C ASP A 478 51.79 11.51 -25.83
N LYS A 479 52.91 11.28 -25.15
CA LYS A 479 53.32 9.94 -24.69
C LYS A 479 52.54 9.45 -23.46
N HIS A 480 52.01 10.38 -22.65
CA HIS A 480 51.28 10.07 -21.42
C HIS A 480 49.93 10.78 -21.38
N GLY A 481 48.94 10.16 -20.75
CA GLY A 481 47.63 10.77 -20.55
C GLY A 481 47.02 10.41 -19.20
N VAL A 482 46.41 11.39 -18.56
CA VAL A 482 45.57 11.23 -17.37
C VAL A 482 44.16 11.73 -17.67
N TRP A 483 43.16 11.00 -17.20
CA TRP A 483 41.76 11.35 -17.43
C TRP A 483 40.88 11.02 -16.24
N GLY A 484 39.77 11.76 -16.14
CA GLY A 484 38.70 11.53 -15.19
C GLY A 484 37.35 11.61 -15.89
N LYS A 485 36.40 10.75 -15.49
CA LYS A 485 35.09 10.63 -16.12
C LYS A 485 33.99 10.37 -15.11
N TYR A 486 32.87 11.08 -15.26
CA TYR A 486 31.61 10.78 -14.61
C TYR A 486 30.74 9.89 -15.51
N ILE A 487 30.05 8.92 -14.91
CA ILE A 487 29.10 8.03 -15.57
C ILE A 487 27.82 8.04 -14.75
N GLY A 488 26.72 8.52 -15.32
CA GLY A 488 25.42 8.57 -14.66
C GLY A 488 24.32 8.05 -15.56
N GLY A 489 23.31 7.40 -14.99
CA GLY A 489 22.23 6.89 -15.80
C GLY A 489 21.09 6.27 -15.02
N LYS A 490 20.06 5.90 -15.78
CA LYS A 490 18.89 5.18 -15.31
C LYS A 490 18.67 3.94 -16.16
N SER A 491 18.63 2.77 -15.52
CA SER A 491 18.36 1.49 -16.14
C SER A 491 17.15 0.82 -15.49
N LYS A 492 16.34 0.11 -16.27
CA LYS A 492 15.17 -0.62 -15.75
C LYS A 492 15.04 -2.02 -16.37
N ILE A 493 14.44 -2.92 -15.60
CA ILE A 493 13.85 -4.18 -16.06
C ILE A 493 12.40 -4.17 -15.57
N THR A 494 11.46 -4.47 -16.45
CA THR A 494 10.02 -4.55 -16.13
C THR A 494 9.43 -5.93 -16.36
N ASP A 495 10.15 -6.81 -17.06
CA ASP A 495 9.72 -8.17 -17.37
C ASP A 495 10.04 -9.08 -16.17
N ASP A 496 10.67 -10.25 -16.37
CA ASP A 496 10.97 -11.28 -15.35
C ASP A 496 11.43 -10.77 -13.95
N ALA A 497 11.91 -9.54 -13.82
CA ALA A 497 12.11 -8.84 -12.55
C ALA A 497 11.66 -7.36 -12.67
N TYR A 498 11.33 -6.72 -11.55
CA TYR A 498 11.07 -5.27 -11.51
C TYR A 498 12.21 -4.54 -10.82
N VAL A 499 13.05 -3.86 -11.60
CA VAL A 499 14.14 -3.03 -11.09
C VAL A 499 14.10 -1.69 -11.79
N ASN A 500 14.13 -0.62 -11.03
CA ASN A 500 14.37 0.72 -11.52
C ASN A 500 15.61 1.29 -10.81
N GLN A 501 16.74 1.30 -11.51
CA GLN A 501 18.05 1.63 -10.97
C GLN A 501 18.51 3.00 -11.47
N THR A 502 18.91 3.87 -10.55
CA THR A 502 19.67 5.09 -10.87
C THR A 502 21.08 4.94 -10.32
N TYR A 503 22.10 5.18 -11.15
CA TYR A 503 23.50 4.99 -10.77
C TYR A 503 24.35 6.21 -11.09
N ASN A 504 25.38 6.41 -10.28
CA ASN A 504 26.35 7.48 -10.40
C ASN A 504 27.75 6.91 -10.10
N MET A 505 28.68 7.05 -11.04
CA MET A 505 30.04 6.51 -10.92
C MET A 505 31.06 7.53 -11.38
N ALA A 506 32.26 7.44 -10.80
CA ALA A 506 33.43 8.20 -11.20
C ALA A 506 34.55 7.22 -11.56
N GLN A 507 35.25 7.51 -12.64
CA GLN A 507 36.38 6.75 -13.13
C GLN A 507 37.58 7.67 -13.30
N VAL A 508 38.76 7.21 -12.90
CA VAL A 508 40.02 7.90 -13.12
C VAL A 508 41.02 6.93 -13.73
N GLY A 509 41.77 7.38 -14.74
CA GLY A 509 42.67 6.51 -15.46
C GLY A 509 43.93 7.20 -15.93
N TYR A 510 44.92 6.36 -16.24
CA TYR A 510 46.20 6.75 -16.77
C TYR A 510 46.63 5.76 -17.86
N ASP A 511 47.17 6.28 -18.95
CA ASP A 511 47.74 5.49 -20.02
C ASP A 511 49.01 6.09 -20.61
N THR A 512 49.73 5.28 -21.37
CA THR A 512 50.93 5.66 -22.09
C THR A 512 50.96 5.07 -23.48
N LEU A 513 51.54 5.80 -24.42
CA LEU A 513 51.80 5.34 -25.78
C LEU A 513 53.07 4.46 -25.82
N ARG A 514 52.91 3.21 -26.26
CA ARG A 514 53.96 2.20 -26.45
C ARG A 514 53.90 1.69 -27.90
N GLY A 515 54.76 2.26 -28.75
CA GLY A 515 54.62 2.05 -30.20
C GLY A 515 53.28 2.60 -30.68
N ASP A 516 52.50 1.78 -31.39
CA ASP A 516 51.15 2.16 -31.85
C ASP A 516 50.03 1.86 -30.84
N TRP A 517 50.37 1.42 -29.63
CA TRP A 517 49.40 1.04 -28.59
C TRP A 517 49.31 2.09 -27.49
N THR A 518 48.10 2.54 -27.19
CA THR A 518 47.79 3.22 -25.94
C THR A 518 47.44 2.17 -24.90
N VAL A 519 48.25 2.02 -23.86
CA VAL A 519 48.07 1.02 -22.80
C VAL A 519 47.90 1.72 -21.46
N GLY A 520 46.89 1.33 -20.68
CA GLY A 520 46.63 1.95 -19.40
C GLY A 520 45.73 1.16 -18.48
N GLY A 521 45.40 1.80 -17.37
CA GLY A 521 44.49 1.29 -16.37
C GLY A 521 43.63 2.39 -15.76
N ALA A 522 42.53 1.99 -15.15
CA ALA A 522 41.59 2.90 -14.52
C ALA A 522 40.97 2.31 -13.26
N LEU A 523 40.66 3.18 -12.29
CA LEU A 523 39.88 2.87 -11.10
C LEU A 523 38.47 3.44 -11.24
N LEU A 524 37.48 2.66 -10.84
CA LEU A 524 36.07 3.03 -10.84
C LEU A 524 35.54 2.98 -9.41
N TYR A 525 34.72 3.96 -9.04
CA TYR A 525 33.88 3.88 -7.84
C TYR A 525 32.50 4.46 -8.15
N GLY A 526 31.46 3.87 -7.60
CA GLY A 526 30.11 4.40 -7.79
C GLY A 526 29.08 3.81 -6.85
N THR A 527 27.89 4.41 -6.91
CA THR A 527 26.74 4.06 -6.09
C THR A 527 25.49 3.96 -6.95
N SER A 528 24.51 3.18 -6.49
CA SER A 528 23.20 3.12 -7.10
C SER A 528 22.07 3.06 -6.09
N ASN A 529 20.92 3.57 -6.48
CA ASN A 529 19.65 3.43 -5.78
C ASN A 529 18.74 2.57 -6.65
N ASN A 530 18.09 1.58 -6.05
CA ASN A 530 17.28 0.59 -6.73
C ASN A 530 15.86 0.60 -6.14
N ASP A 531 14.86 0.83 -6.98
CA ASP A 531 13.46 0.62 -6.61
C ASP A 531 13.00 -0.74 -7.15
N TYR A 532 12.32 -1.52 -6.30
CA TYR A 532 11.69 -2.79 -6.65
C TYR A 532 10.17 -2.64 -6.63
N ALA A 533 9.42 -3.65 -7.10
CA ALA A 533 7.96 -3.58 -7.10
C ALA A 533 7.38 -3.35 -5.69
N LEU A 534 7.97 -4.03 -4.69
CA LEU A 534 7.61 -3.93 -3.28
C LEU A 534 8.89 -3.88 -2.44
N GLY A 535 9.64 -2.78 -2.56
CA GLY A 535 10.88 -2.60 -1.80
C GLY A 535 11.89 -1.66 -2.45
N SER A 536 13.06 -1.58 -1.83
CA SER A 536 14.18 -0.77 -2.34
C SER A 536 15.53 -1.37 -1.96
N GLY A 537 16.59 -0.89 -2.59
CA GLY A 537 17.95 -1.26 -2.28
C GLY A 537 18.96 -0.18 -2.67
N SER A 538 20.19 -0.35 -2.19
CA SER A 538 21.31 0.54 -2.50
C SER A 538 22.55 -0.26 -2.88
N GLY A 539 23.20 0.14 -3.96
CA GLY A 539 24.38 -0.50 -4.50
C GLY A 539 25.65 0.33 -4.32
N LYS A 540 26.79 -0.36 -4.19
CA LYS A 540 28.13 0.22 -4.31
C LYS A 540 28.96 -0.62 -5.25
N THR A 541 29.75 0.02 -6.10
CA THR A 541 30.69 -0.66 -7.00
C THR A 541 32.08 -0.04 -6.88
N ALA A 542 33.10 -0.89 -6.87
CA ALA A 542 34.50 -0.50 -6.96
C ALA A 542 35.19 -1.39 -7.99
N GLY A 543 35.92 -0.78 -8.93
CA GLY A 543 36.39 -1.46 -10.11
C GLY A 543 37.82 -1.12 -10.49
N LEU A 544 38.47 -2.07 -11.16
CA LEU A 544 39.74 -1.91 -11.83
C LEU A 544 39.58 -2.30 -13.30
N ALA A 545 40.12 -1.48 -14.19
CA ALA A 545 40.19 -1.77 -15.62
C ALA A 545 41.65 -1.72 -16.09
N VAL A 546 41.97 -2.59 -17.05
CA VAL A 546 43.20 -2.54 -17.85
C VAL A 546 42.82 -2.58 -19.32
N TYR A 547 43.44 -1.74 -20.13
CA TYR A 547 43.07 -1.60 -21.53
C TYR A 547 44.27 -1.37 -22.45
N GLY A 548 44.09 -1.75 -23.71
CA GLY A 548 45.00 -1.50 -24.81
C GLY A 548 44.22 -1.12 -26.06
N ALA A 549 44.54 0.02 -26.65
CA ALA A 549 43.95 0.47 -27.91
C ALA A 549 45.04 0.70 -28.96
N LYS A 550 44.93 0.06 -30.12
CA LYS A 550 45.82 0.26 -31.27
C LYS A 550 45.10 1.02 -32.36
N GLN A 551 45.77 2.03 -32.91
CA GLN A 551 45.30 2.72 -34.10
C GLN A 551 46.22 2.47 -35.28
N PHE A 552 45.64 2.17 -36.44
CA PHE A 552 46.38 1.96 -37.68
C PHE A 552 46.32 3.22 -38.54
N LYS A 553 47.34 3.43 -39.36
CA LYS A 553 47.46 4.60 -40.26
C LYS A 553 46.32 4.69 -41.29
N ASP A 554 45.66 3.57 -41.60
CA ASP A 554 44.56 3.50 -42.56
C ASP A 554 43.16 3.63 -41.91
N GLY A 555 43.11 4.10 -40.66
CA GLY A 555 41.86 4.37 -39.93
C GLY A 555 41.27 3.16 -39.19
N ARG A 556 41.86 1.97 -39.32
CA ARG A 556 41.48 0.82 -38.49
C ARG A 556 41.84 1.06 -37.03
N TYR A 557 41.11 0.43 -36.12
CA TYR A 557 41.47 0.36 -34.71
C TYR A 557 41.08 -0.98 -34.09
N VAL A 558 41.81 -1.35 -33.05
CA VAL A 558 41.50 -2.47 -32.15
C VAL A 558 41.49 -1.92 -30.73
N ASP A 559 40.44 -2.22 -29.97
CA ASP A 559 40.36 -1.94 -28.54
C ASP A 559 40.16 -3.24 -27.77
N VAL A 560 40.90 -3.39 -26.67
CA VAL A 560 40.76 -4.52 -25.74
C VAL A 560 40.72 -3.96 -24.34
N ILE A 561 39.72 -4.34 -23.56
CA ILE A 561 39.60 -3.98 -22.15
C ILE A 561 39.19 -5.16 -21.29
N GLY A 562 39.93 -5.35 -20.20
CA GLY A 562 39.55 -6.22 -19.09
C GLY A 562 39.10 -5.37 -17.91
N LYS A 563 38.01 -5.77 -17.25
CA LYS A 563 37.54 -5.14 -16.01
C LYS A 563 37.27 -6.18 -14.94
N VAL A 564 37.51 -5.81 -13.69
CA VAL A 564 37.09 -6.55 -12.51
C VAL A 564 36.43 -5.56 -11.55
N ASN A 565 35.23 -5.90 -11.09
CA ASN A 565 34.40 -5.05 -10.24
C ASN A 565 33.97 -5.83 -8.99
N ARG A 566 34.04 -5.21 -7.82
CA ARG A 566 33.36 -5.68 -6.61
C ARG A 566 32.06 -4.89 -6.45
N LEU A 567 30.94 -5.60 -6.44
CA LEU A 567 29.62 -5.04 -6.26
C LEU A 567 29.10 -5.42 -4.87
N LYS A 568 28.53 -4.47 -4.14
CA LYS A 568 27.75 -4.71 -2.93
C LYS A 568 26.33 -4.21 -3.18
N ASN A 569 25.33 -4.98 -2.76
CA ASN A 569 23.95 -4.53 -2.73
C ASN A 569 23.37 -4.79 -1.35
N ASP A 570 22.73 -3.78 -0.78
CA ASP A 570 21.92 -3.85 0.43
C ASP A 570 20.45 -3.69 0.00
N PHE A 571 19.57 -4.62 0.36
CA PHE A 571 18.16 -4.57 -0.06
C PHE A 571 17.19 -4.82 1.10
N THR A 572 15.99 -4.26 0.95
CA THR A 572 14.81 -4.56 1.77
C THR A 572 13.60 -4.66 0.85
N VAL A 573 12.94 -5.81 0.86
CA VAL A 573 11.69 -6.06 0.13
C VAL A 573 10.58 -6.44 1.09
N HIS A 574 9.34 -6.31 0.68
CA HIS A 574 8.18 -6.60 1.52
C HIS A 574 7.07 -7.29 0.74
N ASN A 575 6.18 -7.96 1.47
CA ASN A 575 4.91 -8.43 0.93
C ASN A 575 3.78 -7.47 1.34
N THR A 576 2.61 -7.66 0.74
CA THR A 576 1.37 -6.92 1.02
C THR A 576 0.86 -7.13 2.45
N LEU A 577 1.30 -8.20 3.12
CA LEU A 577 1.03 -8.51 4.53
C LEU A 577 1.98 -7.81 5.52
N GLY A 578 2.89 -6.94 5.04
CA GLY A 578 3.79 -6.15 5.90
C GLY A 578 5.00 -6.92 6.46
N THR A 579 5.23 -8.16 6.03
CA THR A 579 6.48 -8.87 6.31
C THR A 579 7.57 -8.32 5.40
N THR A 580 8.71 -7.95 5.98
CA THR A 580 9.89 -7.50 5.23
C THR A 580 10.93 -8.60 5.18
N LEU A 581 11.78 -8.59 4.15
CA LEU A 581 12.97 -9.42 4.01
C LEU A 581 14.15 -8.50 3.65
N SER A 582 15.17 -8.46 4.50
CA SER A 582 16.35 -7.61 4.31
C SER A 582 17.63 -8.41 4.29
N GLY A 583 18.57 -8.05 3.42
CA GLY A 583 19.86 -8.70 3.33
C GLY A 583 20.89 -7.83 2.61
N ASP A 584 22.15 -8.20 2.75
CA ASP A 584 23.24 -7.63 1.97
C ASP A 584 24.13 -8.73 1.40
N TYR A 585 24.61 -8.52 0.19
CA TYR A 585 25.45 -9.49 -0.51
C TYR A 585 26.49 -8.79 -1.38
N ARG A 586 27.50 -9.55 -1.81
CA ARG A 586 28.60 -9.04 -2.62
C ARG A 586 28.91 -9.96 -3.78
N ASN A 587 28.95 -9.44 -5.00
CA ASN A 587 29.41 -10.18 -6.16
C ASN A 587 30.74 -9.63 -6.68
N THR A 588 31.48 -10.49 -7.37
CA THR A 588 32.62 -10.09 -8.18
C THR A 588 32.24 -10.22 -9.65
N GLY A 589 32.25 -9.11 -10.37
CA GLY A 589 32.08 -9.07 -11.81
C GLY A 589 33.43 -9.07 -12.51
N ALA A 590 33.56 -9.80 -13.61
CA ALA A 590 34.69 -9.72 -14.52
C ALA A 590 34.18 -9.62 -15.95
N SER A 591 34.80 -8.78 -16.77
CA SER A 591 34.43 -8.65 -18.19
C SER A 591 35.65 -8.46 -19.08
N LEU A 592 35.59 -9.02 -20.29
CA LEU A 592 36.54 -8.81 -21.38
C LEU A 592 35.76 -8.33 -22.60
N SER A 593 36.11 -7.15 -23.11
CA SER A 593 35.55 -6.61 -24.36
C SER A 593 36.66 -6.44 -25.39
N VAL A 594 36.33 -6.80 -26.62
CA VAL A 594 37.18 -6.59 -27.81
C VAL A 594 36.34 -5.87 -28.86
N GLU A 595 36.81 -4.71 -29.32
CA GLU A 595 36.20 -3.93 -30.38
C GLU A 595 37.16 -3.79 -31.56
N TYR A 596 36.64 -3.93 -32.77
CA TYR A 596 37.35 -3.64 -34.00
C TYR A 596 36.49 -2.75 -34.88
N GLY A 597 37.10 -1.70 -35.44
CA GLY A 597 36.40 -0.80 -36.35
C GLY A 597 37.34 -0.15 -37.35
N LYS A 598 36.75 0.57 -38.30
CA LYS A 598 37.50 1.32 -39.31
C LYS A 598 36.84 2.65 -39.59
N ARG A 599 37.54 3.74 -39.25
CA ARG A 599 37.12 5.09 -39.61
C ARG A 599 37.50 5.40 -41.06
N ILE A 600 36.49 5.62 -41.91
CA ILE A 600 36.64 5.99 -43.31
C ILE A 600 36.38 7.49 -43.43
N LYS A 601 37.47 8.27 -43.49
CA LYS A 601 37.45 9.73 -43.46
C LYS A 601 37.52 10.35 -44.86
N LYS A 602 36.74 11.39 -45.11
CA LYS A 602 36.80 12.26 -46.30
C LYS A 602 37.64 13.50 -46.01
N ASN A 603 38.14 14.14 -47.08
CA ASN A 603 39.01 15.33 -46.98
C ASN A 603 38.38 16.50 -46.20
N ASN A 604 37.05 16.59 -46.16
CA ASN A 604 36.29 17.63 -45.46
C ASN A 604 36.02 17.32 -43.98
N GLY A 605 36.68 16.30 -43.41
CA GLY A 605 36.57 15.93 -41.99
C GLY A 605 35.39 15.03 -41.63
N PHE A 606 34.46 14.79 -42.56
CA PHE A 606 33.39 13.81 -42.36
C PHE A 606 33.92 12.38 -42.40
N TYR A 607 33.35 11.50 -41.57
CA TYR A 607 33.69 10.08 -41.57
C TYR A 607 32.49 9.17 -41.34
N ILE A 608 32.66 7.92 -41.75
CA ILE A 608 31.81 6.78 -41.38
C ILE A 608 32.69 5.78 -40.61
N ASP A 609 32.14 5.17 -39.56
CA ASP A 609 32.86 4.34 -38.60
C ASP A 609 32.10 3.02 -38.32
N PRO A 610 32.14 2.03 -39.24
CA PRO A 610 31.67 0.69 -38.95
C PRO A 610 32.54 0.03 -37.86
N ASN A 611 31.89 -0.62 -36.90
CA ASN A 611 32.53 -1.36 -35.82
C ASN A 611 31.76 -2.63 -35.45
N ALA A 612 32.49 -3.57 -34.85
CA ALA A 612 31.96 -4.74 -34.20
C ALA A 612 32.63 -4.92 -32.85
N GLU A 613 31.85 -5.32 -31.84
CA GLU A 613 32.31 -5.57 -30.48
C GLU A 613 31.79 -6.92 -30.00
N LEU A 614 32.63 -7.64 -29.27
CA LEU A 614 32.24 -8.82 -28.51
C LEU A 614 32.64 -8.64 -27.04
N THR A 615 31.67 -8.79 -26.14
CA THR A 615 31.87 -8.69 -24.69
C THR A 615 31.54 -10.03 -24.03
N PHE A 616 32.48 -10.56 -23.26
CA PHE A 616 32.28 -11.67 -22.35
C PHE A 616 32.25 -11.15 -20.92
N SER A 617 31.27 -11.56 -20.14
CA SER A 617 31.07 -11.10 -18.77
C SER A 617 30.67 -12.24 -17.86
N ARG A 618 31.21 -12.24 -16.64
CA ARG A 618 30.82 -13.17 -15.57
C ARG A 618 30.58 -12.41 -14.28
N LEU A 619 29.41 -12.59 -13.69
CA LEU A 619 29.10 -12.18 -12.32
C LEU A 619 29.18 -13.42 -11.42
N SER A 620 29.97 -13.37 -10.34
CA SER A 620 30.07 -14.50 -9.42
C SER A 620 28.73 -14.75 -8.72
N GLY A 621 28.42 -16.03 -8.50
CA GLY A 621 27.35 -16.42 -7.57
C GLY A 621 27.73 -16.08 -6.13
N GLU A 622 26.75 -16.14 -5.24
CA GLU A 622 26.89 -15.86 -3.81
C GLU A 622 25.80 -16.61 -3.03
N SER A 623 26.16 -17.14 -1.86
CA SER A 623 25.22 -17.71 -0.89
C SER A 623 25.22 -16.83 0.37
N PHE A 624 24.05 -16.35 0.78
CA PHE A 624 23.92 -15.42 1.91
C PHE A 624 22.57 -15.53 2.61
N ASP A 625 22.48 -14.92 3.79
CA ASP A 625 21.28 -14.93 4.62
C ASP A 625 20.57 -13.59 4.55
N ALA A 626 19.26 -13.64 4.31
CA ALA A 626 18.36 -12.51 4.49
C ALA A 626 17.43 -12.76 5.69
N ARG A 627 17.07 -11.71 6.42
CA ARG A 627 16.27 -11.79 7.64
C ARG A 627 14.92 -11.13 7.48
N THR A 628 13.90 -11.75 8.03
CA THR A 628 12.58 -11.14 8.12
C THR A 628 12.47 -10.26 9.36
N ASN A 629 11.58 -9.26 9.34
CA ASN A 629 11.21 -8.51 10.55
C ASN A 629 10.55 -9.39 11.63
N THR A 630 10.09 -10.58 11.26
CA THR A 630 9.52 -11.59 12.18
C THR A 630 10.56 -12.54 12.78
N GLY A 631 11.85 -12.40 12.41
CA GLY A 631 12.96 -13.18 12.98
C GLY A 631 13.34 -14.45 12.22
N SER A 632 12.65 -14.78 11.13
CA SER A 632 13.00 -15.90 10.25
C SER A 632 14.22 -15.57 9.39
N THR A 633 15.01 -16.60 9.06
CA THR A 633 16.14 -16.48 8.14
C THR A 633 15.81 -17.21 6.84
N VAL A 634 16.05 -16.54 5.71
CA VAL A 634 15.96 -17.11 4.37
C VAL A 634 17.38 -17.19 3.82
N HIS A 635 17.83 -18.41 3.53
CA HIS A 635 19.09 -18.66 2.84
C HIS A 635 18.87 -18.52 1.34
N ILE A 636 19.63 -17.63 0.70
CA ILE A 636 19.56 -17.32 -0.72
C ILE A 636 20.87 -17.76 -1.36
N ASP A 637 20.77 -18.67 -2.34
CA ASP A 637 21.90 -19.11 -3.15
C ASP A 637 21.68 -18.67 -4.60
N SER A 638 22.52 -17.77 -5.08
CA SER A 638 22.47 -17.25 -6.44
C SER A 638 23.59 -17.85 -7.28
N ASP A 639 23.22 -18.40 -8.44
CA ASP A 639 24.16 -18.94 -9.42
C ASP A 639 24.99 -17.83 -10.07
N ALA A 640 26.19 -18.20 -10.54
CA ALA A 640 27.01 -17.30 -11.33
C ALA A 640 26.39 -17.04 -12.71
N VAL A 641 26.32 -15.77 -13.10
CA VAL A 641 25.74 -15.35 -14.40
C VAL A 641 26.86 -15.18 -15.43
N ASN A 642 26.74 -15.87 -16.56
CA ASN A 642 27.60 -15.65 -17.72
C ASN A 642 26.82 -14.90 -18.81
N SER A 643 27.40 -13.83 -19.34
CA SER A 643 26.85 -12.98 -20.40
C SER A 643 27.81 -12.90 -21.57
N VAL A 644 27.25 -12.93 -22.79
CA VAL A 644 27.98 -12.80 -24.05
C VAL A 644 27.18 -11.87 -24.93
N ILE A 645 27.70 -10.67 -25.16
CA ILE A 645 27.03 -9.65 -25.96
C ILE A 645 27.85 -9.39 -27.22
N GLY A 646 27.21 -9.55 -28.38
CA GLY A 646 27.73 -9.08 -29.65
C GLY A 646 27.10 -7.74 -30.03
N ARG A 647 27.89 -6.80 -30.55
CA ARG A 647 27.38 -5.55 -31.12
C ARG A 647 27.96 -5.31 -32.50
N ILE A 648 27.13 -4.83 -33.41
CA ILE A 648 27.54 -4.36 -34.73
C ILE A 648 26.97 -2.97 -34.91
N GLY A 649 27.84 -1.99 -35.17
CA GLY A 649 27.46 -0.59 -35.22
C GLY A 649 28.04 0.17 -36.41
N VAL A 650 27.40 1.30 -36.70
CA VAL A 650 27.89 2.29 -37.64
C VAL A 650 27.81 3.68 -37.00
N GLY A 651 28.94 4.36 -36.96
CA GLY A 651 29.06 5.75 -36.58
C GLY A 651 29.11 6.66 -37.80
N ILE A 652 28.53 7.85 -37.69
CA ILE A 652 28.81 8.98 -38.58
C ILE A 652 29.31 10.13 -37.72
N GLY A 653 30.29 10.87 -38.22
CA GLY A 653 30.81 12.00 -37.46
C GLY A 653 31.54 13.01 -38.31
N LYS A 654 31.90 14.12 -37.66
CA LYS A 654 32.64 15.21 -38.27
C LYS A 654 33.75 15.66 -37.34
N GLU A 655 34.97 15.48 -37.82
CA GLU A 655 36.17 15.99 -37.17
C GLU A 655 36.52 17.38 -37.71
N SER A 656 37.05 18.22 -36.82
CA SER A 656 37.68 19.50 -37.10
C SER A 656 38.98 19.58 -36.30
N LYS A 657 39.77 20.64 -36.51
CA LYS A 657 41.09 20.78 -35.86
C LYS A 657 41.03 20.62 -34.33
N ASN A 658 39.96 21.09 -33.69
CA ASN A 658 39.83 21.14 -32.23
C ASN A 658 38.64 20.32 -31.69
N SER A 659 37.87 19.63 -32.54
CA SER A 659 36.62 19.00 -32.11
C SER A 659 36.25 17.78 -32.93
N ASN A 660 35.51 16.87 -32.32
CA ASN A 660 34.82 15.77 -32.98
C ASN A 660 33.38 15.69 -32.47
N VAL A 661 32.41 15.47 -33.35
CA VAL A 661 31.02 15.19 -32.99
C VAL A 661 30.54 13.99 -33.80
N PHE A 662 29.85 13.06 -33.16
CA PHE A 662 29.40 11.82 -33.79
C PHE A 662 28.04 11.36 -33.31
N LEU A 663 27.38 10.58 -34.17
CA LEU A 663 26.20 9.79 -33.88
C LEU A 663 26.50 8.33 -34.25
N LYS A 664 26.23 7.40 -33.35
CA LYS A 664 26.43 5.95 -33.54
C LYS A 664 25.10 5.23 -33.32
N ALA A 665 24.81 4.30 -34.21
CA ALA A 665 23.73 3.34 -34.05
C ALA A 665 24.34 1.93 -34.05
N ALA A 666 23.91 1.07 -33.13
CA ALA A 666 24.39 -0.31 -33.05
C ALA A 666 23.26 -1.29 -32.75
N LEU A 667 23.25 -2.41 -33.45
CA LEU A 667 22.42 -3.57 -33.11
C LEU A 667 23.22 -4.46 -32.16
N ALA A 668 22.63 -4.76 -31.01
CA ALA A 668 23.23 -5.58 -29.97
C ALA A 668 22.39 -6.81 -29.68
N HIS A 669 23.04 -7.92 -29.34
CA HIS A 669 22.38 -9.17 -28.98
C HIS A 669 23.08 -9.84 -27.80
N GLU A 670 22.31 -10.22 -26.79
CA GLU A 670 22.76 -11.02 -25.64
C GLU A 670 22.48 -12.51 -25.89
N PHE A 671 23.54 -13.29 -26.11
CA PHE A 671 23.45 -14.72 -26.40
C PHE A 671 23.27 -15.57 -25.12
N SER A 672 23.69 -15.06 -23.97
CA SER A 672 23.70 -15.73 -22.66
C SER A 672 23.32 -14.75 -21.56
N GLY A 673 22.70 -15.17 -20.46
CA GLY A 673 22.36 -14.21 -19.41
C GLY A 673 21.20 -14.67 -18.55
N LYS A 674 21.26 -15.92 -18.12
CA LYS A 674 20.30 -16.48 -17.18
C LYS A 674 20.85 -16.31 -15.77
N MET A 675 20.03 -15.79 -14.89
CA MET A 675 20.33 -15.69 -13.46
C MET A 675 19.35 -16.57 -12.71
N ASN A 676 19.86 -17.63 -12.10
CA ASN A 676 19.07 -18.51 -11.25
C ASN A 676 19.38 -18.21 -9.79
N ALA A 677 18.37 -18.40 -8.94
CA ALA A 677 18.54 -18.37 -7.50
C ALA A 677 17.64 -19.41 -6.84
N THR A 678 18.08 -19.93 -5.70
CA THR A 678 17.30 -20.79 -4.82
C THR A 678 17.16 -20.16 -3.45
N TYR A 679 15.99 -20.35 -2.85
CA TYR A 679 15.59 -19.79 -1.57
C TYR A 679 15.19 -20.93 -0.66
N SER A 680 15.72 -20.98 0.55
CA SER A 680 15.38 -22.01 1.54
C SER A 680 15.22 -21.40 2.93
N MET A 681 14.25 -21.90 3.69
CA MET A 681 14.03 -21.50 5.08
C MET A 681 13.40 -22.65 5.86
N ALA A 682 13.51 -22.60 7.19
CA ALA A 682 12.89 -23.60 8.05
C ALA A 682 11.36 -23.59 7.89
N GLY A 683 10.77 -24.76 7.63
CA GLY A 683 9.31 -24.94 7.56
C GLY A 683 8.67 -24.71 6.19
N GLU A 684 9.43 -24.33 5.16
CA GLU A 684 8.93 -24.17 3.79
C GLU A 684 9.77 -24.95 2.76
N PRO A 685 9.16 -25.41 1.65
CA PRO A 685 9.90 -26.02 0.55
C PRO A 685 10.86 -25.03 -0.13
N THR A 686 12.02 -25.54 -0.54
CA THR A 686 12.99 -24.77 -1.35
C THR A 686 12.33 -24.33 -2.66
N THR A 687 12.46 -23.04 -2.97
CA THR A 687 11.89 -22.43 -4.18
C THR A 687 13.01 -21.92 -5.07
N GLY A 688 12.83 -21.99 -6.40
CA GLY A 688 13.76 -21.46 -7.38
C GLY A 688 13.17 -20.31 -8.17
N SER A 689 14.01 -19.42 -8.68
CA SER A 689 13.62 -18.34 -9.58
C SER A 689 14.64 -18.14 -10.71
N GLU A 690 14.19 -17.70 -11.88
CA GLU A 690 15.04 -17.35 -13.03
C GLU A 690 14.76 -15.91 -13.50
N VAL A 691 15.81 -15.18 -13.90
CA VAL A 691 15.73 -13.97 -14.73
C VAL A 691 16.47 -14.24 -16.03
N ASN A 692 15.79 -14.07 -17.16
CA ASN A 692 16.39 -14.25 -18.47
C ASN A 692 16.67 -12.89 -19.13
N LEU A 693 17.95 -12.59 -19.36
CA LEU A 693 18.40 -11.32 -19.95
C LEU A 693 18.70 -11.42 -21.46
N LYS A 694 18.44 -12.58 -22.08
CA LYS A 694 18.66 -12.77 -23.52
C LYS A 694 17.72 -11.90 -24.31
N ASP A 695 18.28 -11.03 -25.15
CA ASP A 695 17.49 -10.08 -25.91
C ASP A 695 18.29 -9.48 -27.08
N THR A 696 17.59 -8.79 -28.00
CA THR A 696 18.16 -8.01 -29.09
C THR A 696 17.64 -6.58 -29.04
N TRP A 697 18.55 -5.60 -29.04
CA TRP A 697 18.16 -4.20 -28.93
C TRP A 697 18.97 -3.27 -29.84
N LEU A 698 18.45 -2.06 -30.03
CA LEU A 698 19.12 -0.98 -30.74
C LEU A 698 19.72 0.01 -29.73
N ASP A 699 21.01 0.28 -29.83
CA ASP A 699 21.71 1.35 -29.11
C ASP A 699 21.85 2.59 -30.02
N LEU A 700 21.49 3.77 -29.51
CA LEU A 700 21.81 5.06 -30.11
C LEU A 700 22.71 5.85 -29.17
N GLU A 701 23.79 6.39 -29.72
CA GLU A 701 24.77 7.19 -28.98
C GLU A 701 25.12 8.47 -29.72
N LEU A 702 24.95 9.60 -29.05
CA LEU A 702 25.38 10.92 -29.50
C LEU A 702 26.56 11.34 -28.64
N GLY A 703 27.67 11.77 -29.24
CA GLY A 703 28.84 12.14 -28.48
C GLY A 703 29.78 13.11 -29.19
N GLY A 704 30.78 13.55 -28.45
CA GLY A 704 31.81 14.41 -29.00
C GLY A 704 32.98 14.64 -28.07
N SER A 705 34.00 15.31 -28.61
CA SER A 705 35.20 15.74 -27.90
C SER A 705 35.57 17.15 -28.35
N TRP A 706 36.08 17.97 -27.44
CA TRP A 706 36.46 19.35 -27.70
C TRP A 706 37.76 19.71 -26.97
N SER A 707 38.76 20.18 -27.73
CA SER A 707 40.03 20.65 -27.20
C SER A 707 39.84 22.02 -26.54
N VAL A 708 40.03 22.06 -25.23
CA VAL A 708 39.91 23.29 -24.41
C VAL A 708 41.26 24.00 -24.30
N ARG A 709 42.35 23.24 -24.34
CA ARG A 709 43.75 23.69 -24.43
C ARG A 709 44.51 22.72 -25.36
N PRO A 710 45.72 23.06 -25.84
CA PRO A 710 46.48 22.18 -26.73
C PRO A 710 46.58 20.74 -26.22
N ASN A 711 46.85 20.58 -24.92
CA ASN A 711 47.04 19.28 -24.29
C ASN A 711 45.85 18.82 -23.45
N THR A 712 44.66 19.43 -23.62
CA THR A 712 43.51 19.11 -22.77
C THR A 712 42.21 19.19 -23.54
N TYR A 713 41.42 18.13 -23.49
CA TYR A 713 40.09 18.08 -24.08
C TYR A 713 39.06 17.55 -23.11
N VAL A 714 37.82 17.98 -23.31
CA VAL A 714 36.63 17.41 -22.67
C VAL A 714 35.89 16.55 -23.68
N TYR A 715 35.15 15.56 -23.19
CA TYR A 715 34.35 14.67 -24.02
C TYR A 715 33.10 14.24 -23.28
N GLY A 716 32.09 13.83 -24.02
CA GLY A 716 30.90 13.27 -23.42
C GLY A 716 30.02 12.55 -24.42
N THR A 717 29.19 11.65 -23.90
CA THR A 717 28.23 10.88 -24.68
C THR A 717 26.89 10.84 -23.95
N PHE A 718 25.82 10.79 -24.75
CA PHE A 718 24.49 10.43 -24.32
C PHE A 718 24.08 9.15 -25.05
N THR A 719 23.75 8.11 -24.30
CA THR A 719 23.38 6.80 -24.85
C THR A 719 21.97 6.43 -24.40
N LYS A 720 21.19 5.87 -25.31
CA LYS A 720 19.88 5.29 -25.05
C LYS A 720 19.71 4.03 -25.87
N ASN A 721 19.06 3.02 -25.30
CA ASN A 721 18.67 1.82 -26.04
C ASN A 721 17.16 1.75 -26.26
N PHE A 722 16.76 0.87 -27.18
CA PHE A 722 15.37 0.68 -27.59
C PHE A 722 15.06 -0.79 -27.74
N GLY A 723 13.95 -1.22 -27.17
CA GLY A 723 13.47 -2.61 -27.22
C GLY A 723 14.26 -3.59 -26.36
N ALA A 724 15.04 -3.10 -25.38
CA ALA A 724 15.88 -3.92 -24.52
C ALA A 724 15.14 -4.36 -23.23
N THR A 725 15.31 -5.61 -22.81
CA THR A 725 14.92 -6.12 -21.47
C THR A 725 15.59 -5.31 -20.36
N VAL A 726 16.87 -4.97 -20.56
CA VAL A 726 17.58 -3.98 -19.72
C VAL A 726 17.52 -2.63 -20.45
N ASP A 727 16.44 -1.90 -20.22
CA ASP A 727 16.23 -0.57 -20.81
C ASP A 727 17.11 0.46 -20.10
N ASN A 728 18.01 1.08 -20.86
CA ASN A 728 18.77 2.25 -20.46
C ASN A 728 17.97 3.49 -20.87
N SER A 729 17.07 3.92 -19.99
CA SER A 729 16.21 5.09 -20.21
C SER A 729 17.03 6.33 -20.56
N TYR A 730 18.18 6.50 -19.92
CA TYR A 730 19.27 7.37 -20.35
C TYR A 730 20.59 6.97 -19.70
N ARG A 731 21.70 7.28 -20.37
CA ARG A 731 23.05 7.24 -19.82
C ARG A 731 23.84 8.45 -20.31
N ILE A 732 24.63 9.03 -19.42
CA ILE A 732 25.51 10.17 -19.68
C ILE A 732 26.92 9.79 -19.21
N ASP A 733 27.89 9.98 -20.09
CA ASP A 733 29.31 9.96 -19.75
C ASP A 733 29.87 11.36 -20.00
N ALA A 734 30.65 11.90 -19.05
CA ALA A 734 31.30 13.20 -19.19
C ALA A 734 32.72 13.14 -18.62
N GLY A 735 33.72 13.43 -19.44
CA GLY A 735 35.12 13.27 -19.07
C GLY A 735 36.02 14.43 -19.50
N ILE A 736 37.17 14.49 -18.85
CA ILE A 736 38.28 15.39 -19.16
C ILE A 736 39.56 14.58 -19.25
N ARG A 737 40.39 14.92 -20.23
CA ARG A 737 41.70 14.30 -20.42
C ARG A 737 42.78 15.35 -20.62
N HIS A 738 43.93 15.12 -19.97
CA HIS A 738 45.15 15.90 -20.12
C HIS A 738 46.29 14.99 -20.61
N ASN A 739 47.00 15.41 -21.65
CA ASN A 739 48.15 14.69 -22.18
C ASN A 739 49.47 15.44 -21.88
N PHE A 740 50.58 14.72 -21.69
CA PHE A 740 51.88 15.30 -21.35
C PHE A 740 53.07 14.42 -21.75
#